data_AF-A0A0J9EA35-F1
#
_entry.id   AF-A0A0J9EA35-F1
#
_cell.length_a   1.000
_cell.length_b   1.000
_cell.length_c   1.000
_cell.angle_alpha   90.00
_cell.angle_beta   90.00
_cell.angle_gamma   90.00
#
_symmetry.space_group_name_H-M   'P 1'
#
loop_
_entity.id
_entity.type
_entity.pdbx_description
1 polymer ?
#
loop_
_entity_poly.entity_id
_entity_poly.type
_entity_poly.pdbx_seq_one_letter_code
_entity_poly.pdbx_strand_id
1 'polypeptide(L)'
;MITLQELLTHFEAPRKIGPASFQCKCPVHYDSKASLTITEDKGKLLLHCHAGCETKDILETVGLTFQDLGDYRPPQWKERLEFGQGKKIEAIYDYKTAEGRYLYSKVRFEGKEIRYITIDRKNDTYKYCKKSDYAVLYNLPALVRAVRAGYPVYIVEGEKDADTLNKLGYTATTAGSTSDWRREYAFYFAGAKVVILPDNDEPGMKLKDQIVKDLRHFAHSIRWVLTSMSYKGDVTDYLTKEGHSREELDELTAASENRGAPWLFTDGEGARAKVKINGDILADSISRGLPYLIVRSPEEDKDDFYLYEDGVYNKCNRNKVKSLIRRYVPVGMASDNMINNVYNLLLCRDSNICTFRDLDTDEGYINLKNGLYNLKTRKLEPHTPKLKSTIQLNCEYRPEDTARPVFDRYMDDLCSDREGNADQGKKAVIQEYMGLILSNVKVYRVKQALVLWSLLGNSGKTQILNLVGELLGTDKIANIPIQQMNEASKFALGSIIGKRLISIGDQTGSEIKDSSVFKQLTGGDAVKIEPKNKQPFYYIFPGGIAIACNNLPSFQDDKGGHIFERLCVVPCTNTIEQDRRDSALLDKMLKERNAIFNWSLEGLHRLMDHNFKFTYSSACEEAMRDYREKLDTVYRYLSEFYIITGDRADMVLKADFDSAYINWCVLNEFTHVNKQNIRDRMEANGCPADKANYGEKRGVMVYRNLRKGLGTDYFERVTQEEYTQGKIPFN
;
A
#
# COMPACT_ATOMS: atom_id res chain seq x y z
N MET A 1 42.49 -21.36 23.17
CA MET A 1 41.14 -20.75 23.05
C MET A 1 40.10 -21.77 22.66
N ILE A 2 39.38 -22.30 23.67
CA ILE A 2 38.30 -23.28 23.54
C ILE A 2 36.95 -22.56 23.48
N THR A 3 36.01 -23.04 22.65
CA THR A 3 34.61 -22.58 22.66
C THR A 3 33.75 -23.44 23.59
N LEU A 4 32.53 -23.00 23.93
CA LEU A 4 31.57 -23.80 24.73
C LEU A 4 31.23 -25.08 23.97
N GLN A 5 31.14 -24.98 22.65
CA GLN A 5 30.88 -26.11 21.76
C GLN A 5 32.02 -27.13 21.78
N GLU A 6 33.27 -26.68 21.68
CA GLU A 6 34.44 -27.57 21.77
C GLU A 6 34.53 -28.20 23.15
N LEU A 7 34.30 -27.44 24.23
CA LEU A 7 34.29 -27.98 25.59
C LEU A 7 33.28 -29.13 25.73
N LEU A 8 32.09 -29.02 25.13
CA LEU A 8 31.04 -30.03 25.23
C LEU A 8 31.39 -31.37 24.53
N THR A 9 32.31 -31.40 23.56
CA THR A 9 32.71 -32.65 22.89
C THR A 9 33.53 -33.57 23.80
N HIS A 10 34.09 -33.02 24.88
CA HIS A 10 34.84 -33.76 25.89
C HIS A 10 33.95 -34.50 26.91
N PHE A 11 32.62 -34.30 26.86
CA PHE A 11 31.68 -34.87 27.83
C PHE A 11 30.61 -35.75 27.17
N GLU A 12 30.21 -36.82 27.87
CA GLU A 12 29.17 -37.73 27.38
C GLU A 12 27.76 -37.17 27.61
N ALA A 13 26.89 -37.42 26.62
CA ALA A 13 25.46 -37.11 26.64
C ALA A 13 25.10 -35.64 27.00
N PRO A 14 25.69 -34.62 26.34
CA PRO A 14 25.36 -33.23 26.60
C PRO A 14 23.90 -32.93 26.17
N ARG A 15 23.08 -32.52 27.13
CA ARG A 15 21.68 -32.11 26.91
C ARG A 15 21.52 -30.63 27.21
N LYS A 16 20.95 -29.87 26.26
CA LYS A 16 20.65 -28.46 26.46
C LYS A 16 19.51 -28.26 27.48
N ILE A 17 19.74 -27.43 28.50
CA ILE A 17 18.77 -27.11 29.57
C ILE A 17 18.42 -25.62 29.65
N GLY A 18 19.20 -24.74 29.01
CA GLY A 18 18.96 -23.30 28.93
C GLY A 18 19.59 -22.69 27.68
N PRO A 19 19.45 -21.37 27.44
CA PRO A 19 20.01 -20.69 26.26
C PRO A 19 21.51 -20.95 26.06
N ALA A 20 22.26 -20.97 27.17
CA ALA A 20 23.71 -21.17 27.23
C ALA A 20 24.14 -22.19 28.32
N SER A 21 23.25 -23.11 28.69
CA SER A 21 23.47 -24.10 29.75
C SER A 21 23.19 -25.52 29.26
N PHE A 22 24.10 -26.44 29.59
CA PHE A 22 24.05 -27.84 29.21
C PHE A 22 24.26 -28.73 30.43
N GLN A 23 23.65 -29.91 30.38
CA GLN A 23 23.77 -30.94 31.41
C GLN A 23 24.40 -32.18 30.79
N CYS A 24 25.52 -32.63 31.36
CA CYS A 24 26.35 -33.74 30.87
C CYS A 24 26.56 -34.75 31.99
N LYS A 25 27.04 -35.95 31.64
CA LYS A 25 27.53 -36.90 32.65
C LYS A 25 28.88 -36.44 33.21
N CYS A 26 29.04 -36.52 34.52
CA CYS A 26 30.33 -36.25 35.15
C CYS A 26 31.30 -37.41 34.88
N PRO A 27 32.53 -37.13 34.41
CA PRO A 27 33.51 -38.18 34.10
C PRO A 27 34.26 -38.71 35.33
N VAL A 28 34.18 -38.01 36.47
CA VAL A 28 34.92 -38.33 37.71
C VAL A 28 34.24 -39.44 38.52
N HIS A 29 32.93 -39.62 38.38
CA HIS A 29 32.17 -40.64 39.10
C HIS A 29 31.23 -41.40 38.17
N TYR A 30 30.73 -42.55 38.63
CA TYR A 30 29.72 -43.30 37.88
C TYR A 30 28.39 -42.56 37.87
N ASP A 31 28.10 -41.86 36.76
CA ASP A 31 26.98 -40.95 36.67
C ASP A 31 25.81 -41.53 35.84
N SER A 32 24.85 -42.15 36.54
CA SER A 32 23.65 -42.70 35.91
C SER A 32 22.64 -41.62 35.46
N LYS A 33 22.70 -40.42 36.05
CA LYS A 33 21.84 -39.26 35.73
C LYS A 33 22.69 -38.00 35.63
N ALA A 34 22.96 -37.55 34.40
CA ALA A 34 23.78 -36.38 34.05
C ALA A 34 23.79 -35.28 35.14
N SER A 35 24.84 -35.24 35.95
CA SER A 35 24.96 -34.41 37.14
C SER A 35 25.87 -33.20 36.96
N LEU A 36 26.54 -33.06 35.81
CA LEU A 36 27.44 -31.95 35.51
C LEU A 36 26.70 -30.88 34.71
N THR A 37 26.62 -29.66 35.23
CA THR A 37 26.12 -28.49 34.49
C THR A 37 27.28 -27.65 33.98
N ILE A 38 27.26 -27.36 32.68
CA ILE A 38 28.20 -26.47 32.01
C ILE A 38 27.41 -25.26 31.50
N THR A 39 27.74 -24.06 31.98
CA THR A 39 27.04 -22.82 31.61
C THR A 39 28.03 -21.76 31.18
N GLU A 40 27.70 -21.05 30.10
CA GLU A 40 28.33 -19.77 29.80
C GLU A 40 27.59 -18.64 30.54
N ASP A 41 28.31 -17.89 31.36
CA ASP A 41 27.82 -16.67 32.02
C ASP A 41 28.83 -15.54 31.85
N LYS A 42 28.39 -14.38 31.33
CA LYS A 42 29.18 -13.15 31.16
C LYS A 42 30.59 -13.36 30.56
N GLY A 43 30.69 -14.22 29.55
CA GLY A 43 31.97 -14.50 28.87
C GLY A 43 32.91 -15.42 29.65
N LYS A 44 32.39 -16.22 30.59
CA LYS A 44 33.13 -17.27 31.30
C LYS A 44 32.39 -18.60 31.22
N LEU A 45 33.14 -19.68 31.24
CA LEU A 45 32.61 -21.04 31.33
C LEU A 45 32.61 -21.50 32.79
N LEU A 46 31.45 -21.94 33.27
CA LEU A 46 31.24 -22.46 34.61
C LEU A 46 30.86 -23.94 34.54
N LEU A 47 31.65 -24.79 35.21
CA LEU A 47 31.39 -26.22 35.35
C LEU A 47 31.02 -26.49 36.81
N HIS A 48 29.84 -27.06 37.03
CA HIS A 48 29.35 -27.41 38.36
C HIS A 48 28.80 -28.84 38.39
N CYS A 49 29.45 -29.72 39.15
CA CYS A 49 28.94 -31.07 39.40
C CYS A 49 28.05 -31.08 40.65
N HIS A 50 26.77 -31.43 40.48
CA HIS A 50 25.81 -31.50 41.58
C HIS A 50 26.04 -32.69 42.53
N ALA A 51 26.97 -33.59 42.21
CA ALA A 51 27.41 -34.69 43.08
C ALA A 51 28.65 -34.33 43.92
N GLY A 52 29.23 -33.13 43.75
CA GLY A 52 30.31 -32.62 44.60
C GLY A 52 31.74 -32.84 44.11
N CYS A 53 31.96 -33.27 42.86
CA CYS A 53 33.31 -33.38 42.29
C CYS A 53 33.95 -32.00 42.07
N GLU A 54 35.25 -31.88 42.33
CA GLU A 54 35.97 -30.64 42.08
C GLU A 54 36.16 -30.40 40.58
N THR A 55 36.04 -29.13 40.16
CA THR A 55 36.19 -28.74 38.75
C THR A 55 37.55 -29.14 38.18
N LYS A 56 38.61 -29.14 39.01
CA LYS A 56 39.95 -29.56 38.62
C LYS A 56 39.97 -31.01 38.14
N ASP A 57 39.42 -31.92 38.94
CA ASP A 57 39.38 -33.35 38.63
C ASP A 57 38.55 -33.64 37.38
N ILE A 58 37.45 -32.88 37.19
CA ILE A 58 36.60 -32.98 36.00
C ILE A 58 37.39 -32.62 34.74
N LEU A 59 38.14 -31.51 34.78
CA LEU A 59 38.95 -31.06 33.65
C LEU A 59 40.10 -32.04 33.36
N GLU A 60 40.85 -32.47 34.38
CA GLU A 60 41.96 -33.40 34.22
C GLU A 60 41.51 -34.74 33.61
N THR A 61 40.35 -35.27 34.04
CA THR A 61 39.80 -36.53 33.54
C THR A 61 39.48 -36.47 32.04
N VAL A 62 39.12 -35.29 31.52
CA VAL A 62 38.80 -35.09 30.08
C VAL A 62 39.95 -34.47 29.29
N GLY A 63 41.14 -34.38 29.88
CA GLY A 63 42.36 -33.89 29.24
C GLY A 63 42.42 -32.37 29.08
N LEU A 64 41.75 -31.62 29.96
CA LEU A 64 41.70 -30.15 29.94
C LEU A 64 42.30 -29.54 31.21
N THR A 65 42.60 -28.25 31.15
CA THR A 65 43.15 -27.45 32.26
C THR A 65 42.30 -26.20 32.49
N PHE A 66 42.52 -25.51 33.62
CA PHE A 66 41.87 -24.22 33.88
C PHE A 66 42.25 -23.14 32.86
N GLN A 67 43.43 -23.24 32.22
CA GLN A 67 43.85 -22.32 31.18
C GLN A 67 42.95 -22.43 29.94
N ASP A 68 42.49 -23.64 29.62
CA ASP A 68 41.56 -23.87 28.52
C ASP A 68 40.23 -23.14 28.75
N LEU A 69 39.71 -23.13 29.99
CA LEU A 69 38.51 -22.35 30.35
C LEU A 69 38.75 -20.83 30.32
N GLY A 70 39.96 -20.37 30.63
CA GLY A 70 40.36 -18.96 30.64
C GLY A 70 40.51 -18.35 29.25
N ASP A 71 40.81 -19.18 28.26
CA ASP A 71 40.94 -18.82 26.86
C ASP A 71 39.58 -18.82 26.10
N TYR A 72 38.46 -18.74 26.82
CA TYR A 72 37.12 -18.80 26.23
C TYR A 72 36.78 -17.55 25.40
N ARG A 73 36.19 -17.77 24.20
CA ARG A 73 35.48 -16.74 23.44
C ARG A 73 34.08 -17.20 23.05
N PRO A 74 33.08 -16.31 23.03
CA PRO A 74 31.77 -16.64 22.48
C PRO A 74 31.90 -17.09 21.01
N PRO A 75 31.18 -18.15 20.61
CA PRO A 75 31.20 -18.65 19.24
C PRO A 75 30.60 -17.60 18.30
N GLN A 76 31.20 -17.38 17.14
CA GLN A 76 30.68 -16.45 16.13
C GLN A 76 29.45 -17.01 15.43
N TRP A 77 28.68 -16.15 14.74
CA TRP A 77 27.45 -16.55 14.04
C TRP A 77 27.66 -17.75 13.10
N LYS A 78 28.83 -17.81 12.44
CA LYS A 78 29.21 -18.88 11.52
C LYS A 78 29.39 -20.23 12.25
N GLU A 79 30.12 -20.22 13.36
CA GLU A 79 30.38 -21.41 14.20
C GLU A 79 29.08 -21.95 14.80
N ARG A 80 28.20 -21.03 15.25
CA ARG A 80 26.86 -21.39 15.76
C ARG A 80 25.98 -22.02 14.68
N LEU A 81 26.11 -21.57 13.42
CA LEU A 81 25.36 -22.10 12.29
C LEU A 81 25.88 -23.49 11.85
N GLU A 82 27.20 -23.67 11.75
CA GLU A 82 27.82 -24.96 11.42
C GLU A 82 27.47 -26.02 12.47
N PHE A 83 27.57 -25.68 13.76
CA PHE A 83 27.17 -26.56 14.85
C PHE A 83 25.68 -26.94 14.77
N GLY A 84 24.81 -25.95 14.53
CA GLY A 84 23.36 -26.19 14.44
C GLY A 84 22.94 -27.07 13.25
N GLN A 85 23.72 -27.08 12.16
CA GLN A 85 23.50 -27.97 11.01
C GLN A 85 24.31 -29.27 11.08
N GLY A 86 25.27 -29.39 11.99
CA GLY A 86 26.18 -30.53 12.10
C GLY A 86 27.14 -30.69 10.92
N LYS A 87 27.38 -29.61 10.15
CA LYS A 87 28.15 -29.62 8.89
C LYS A 87 28.94 -28.34 8.73
N LYS A 88 30.11 -28.40 8.10
CA LYS A 88 30.88 -27.19 7.78
C LYS A 88 30.30 -26.45 6.58
N ILE A 89 30.49 -25.13 6.56
CA ILE A 89 30.10 -24.29 5.43
C ILE A 89 31.18 -24.37 4.34
N GLU A 90 30.78 -24.84 3.16
CA GLU A 90 31.61 -24.85 1.95
C GLU A 90 31.69 -23.44 1.33
N ALA A 91 30.57 -22.72 1.25
CA ALA A 91 30.49 -21.42 0.60
C ALA A 91 29.32 -20.56 1.11
N ILE A 92 29.47 -19.24 0.98
CA ILE A 92 28.44 -18.25 1.33
C ILE A 92 28.31 -17.28 0.16
N TYR A 93 27.11 -17.17 -0.40
CA TYR A 93 26.81 -16.30 -1.55
C TYR A 93 25.86 -15.18 -1.15
N ASP A 94 26.30 -13.94 -1.24
CA ASP A 94 25.51 -12.76 -0.88
C ASP A 94 24.66 -12.27 -2.04
N TYR A 95 23.35 -12.17 -1.82
CA TYR A 95 22.41 -11.57 -2.75
C TYR A 95 22.14 -10.11 -2.38
N LYS A 96 22.13 -9.26 -3.40
CA LYS A 96 22.00 -7.81 -3.27
C LYS A 96 20.99 -7.26 -4.26
N THR A 97 20.36 -6.12 -3.93
CA THR A 97 19.58 -5.35 -4.91
C THR A 97 20.49 -4.82 -6.02
N ALA A 98 19.93 -4.30 -7.11
CA ALA A 98 20.71 -3.67 -8.18
C ALA A 98 21.58 -2.49 -7.70
N GLU A 99 21.16 -1.81 -6.63
CA GLU A 99 21.86 -0.70 -5.98
C GLU A 99 22.96 -1.18 -5.01
N GLY A 100 23.07 -2.50 -4.79
CA GLY A 100 24.08 -3.10 -3.93
C GLY A 100 23.68 -3.26 -2.46
N ARG A 101 22.41 -2.99 -2.10
CA ARG A 101 21.91 -3.24 -0.74
C ARG A 101 21.84 -4.74 -0.48
N TYR A 102 22.40 -5.20 0.64
CA TYR A 102 22.34 -6.60 1.07
C TYR A 102 20.90 -7.05 1.35
N LEU A 103 20.55 -8.24 0.87
CA LEU A 103 19.22 -8.85 1.06
C LEU A 103 19.33 -10.08 1.96
N TYR A 104 20.06 -11.10 1.51
CA TYR A 104 20.27 -12.36 2.23
C TYR A 104 21.52 -13.07 1.72
N SER A 105 21.91 -14.15 2.39
CA SER A 105 22.99 -15.04 1.95
C SER A 105 22.48 -16.47 1.76
N LYS A 106 22.89 -17.10 0.66
CA LYS A 106 22.73 -18.54 0.42
C LYS A 106 23.98 -19.23 0.98
N VAL A 107 23.81 -20.04 2.00
CA VAL A 107 24.88 -20.78 2.66
C VAL A 107 24.84 -22.23 2.19
N ARG A 108 25.96 -22.69 1.63
CA ARG A 108 26.16 -24.07 1.17
C ARG A 108 27.03 -24.80 2.18
N PHE A 109 26.55 -25.95 2.66
CA PHE A 109 27.23 -26.84 3.58
C PHE A 109 27.79 -28.08 2.86
N GLU A 110 28.67 -28.79 3.55
CA GLU A 110 29.18 -30.09 3.12
C GLU A 110 28.05 -31.05 2.70
N GLY A 111 28.25 -31.75 1.58
CA GLY A 111 27.22 -32.61 1.00
C GLY A 111 26.13 -31.85 0.23
N LYS A 112 26.41 -30.61 -0.22
CA LYS A 112 25.53 -29.77 -1.05
C LYS A 112 24.21 -29.34 -0.39
N GLU A 113 24.16 -29.31 0.94
CA GLU A 113 22.98 -28.83 1.65
C GLU A 113 22.94 -27.30 1.68
N ILE A 114 21.75 -26.69 1.54
CA ILE A 114 21.59 -25.25 1.38
C ILE A 114 20.67 -24.68 2.47
N ARG A 115 21.06 -23.52 3.01
CA ARG A 115 20.20 -22.67 3.86
C ARG A 115 20.23 -21.22 3.39
N TYR A 116 19.16 -20.51 3.66
CA TYR A 116 19.03 -19.07 3.41
C TYR A 116 18.95 -18.33 4.73
N ILE A 117 19.82 -17.33 4.91
CA ILE A 117 19.89 -16.54 6.14
C ILE A 117 20.07 -15.05 5.83
N THR A 118 19.64 -14.20 6.74
CA THR A 118 20.11 -12.81 6.83
C THR A 118 21.20 -12.73 7.89
N ILE A 119 22.33 -12.11 7.54
CA ILE A 119 23.50 -11.97 8.41
C ILE A 119 23.59 -10.52 8.88
N ASP A 120 23.51 -10.31 10.18
CA ASP A 120 23.90 -9.06 10.82
C ASP A 120 25.37 -9.17 11.25
N ARG A 121 26.26 -8.71 10.36
CA ARG A 121 27.71 -8.74 10.60
C ARG A 121 28.16 -7.81 11.71
N LYS A 122 27.38 -6.76 12.03
CA LYS A 122 27.73 -5.79 13.08
C LYS A 122 27.49 -6.38 14.46
N ASN A 123 26.36 -7.08 14.62
CA ASN A 123 25.97 -7.70 15.88
C ASN A 123 26.37 -9.18 15.97
N ASP A 124 27.10 -9.72 14.97
CA ASP A 124 27.46 -11.13 14.86
C ASP A 124 26.24 -12.04 15.05
N THR A 125 25.14 -11.80 14.33
CA THR A 125 23.93 -12.65 14.42
C THR A 125 23.42 -13.06 13.03
N TYR A 126 22.59 -14.10 13.01
CA TYR A 126 21.91 -14.55 11.79
C TYR A 126 20.45 -14.91 12.08
N LYS A 127 19.60 -14.84 11.05
CA LYS A 127 18.22 -15.34 11.08
C LYS A 127 17.93 -16.13 9.81
N TYR A 128 17.22 -17.25 9.92
CA TYR A 128 16.73 -17.98 8.75
C TYR A 128 15.70 -17.15 7.98
N CYS A 129 15.73 -17.23 6.67
CA CYS A 129 14.75 -16.58 5.78
C CYS A 129 14.36 -17.50 4.61
N LYS A 130 13.34 -17.13 3.84
CA LYS A 130 12.98 -17.86 2.62
C LYS A 130 13.57 -17.18 1.40
N LYS A 131 13.88 -17.96 0.37
CA LYS A 131 14.36 -17.46 -0.93
C LYS A 131 13.35 -16.54 -1.62
N SER A 132 12.06 -16.88 -1.53
CA SER A 132 10.96 -16.20 -2.22
C SER A 132 10.83 -14.73 -1.84
N ASP A 133 11.28 -14.36 -0.66
CA ASP A 133 11.06 -13.03 -0.06
C ASP A 133 11.82 -11.94 -0.85
N TYR A 134 12.87 -12.32 -1.59
CA TYR A 134 13.80 -11.39 -2.24
C TYR A 134 14.35 -11.94 -3.56
N ALA A 135 13.52 -12.53 -4.41
CA ALA A 135 13.96 -13.23 -5.61
C ALA A 135 14.74 -12.32 -6.60
N VAL A 136 16.08 -12.36 -6.54
CA VAL A 136 17.01 -11.61 -7.39
C VAL A 136 18.13 -12.52 -7.94
N LEU A 137 18.80 -12.07 -9.00
CA LEU A 137 19.98 -12.75 -9.54
C LEU A 137 21.22 -12.57 -8.64
N TYR A 138 22.09 -13.56 -8.60
CA TYR A 138 23.40 -13.45 -7.96
C TYR A 138 24.28 -12.44 -8.70
N ASN A 139 25.07 -11.63 -7.99
CA ASN A 139 25.93 -10.60 -8.59
C ASN A 139 25.18 -9.51 -9.43
N LEU A 140 23.89 -9.29 -9.15
CA LEU A 140 23.04 -8.32 -9.86
C LEU A 140 23.64 -6.90 -10.01
N PRO A 141 24.28 -6.29 -8.99
CA PRO A 141 24.92 -4.97 -9.16
C PRO A 141 25.96 -4.93 -10.27
N ALA A 142 26.80 -5.97 -10.39
CA ALA A 142 27.85 -6.03 -11.40
C ALA A 142 27.24 -6.25 -12.79
N LEU A 143 26.24 -7.12 -12.89
CA LEU A 143 25.47 -7.34 -14.11
C LEU A 143 24.92 -6.02 -14.66
N VAL A 144 24.22 -5.23 -13.83
CA VAL A 144 23.61 -3.96 -14.29
C VAL A 144 24.68 -2.98 -14.75
N ARG A 145 25.85 -2.93 -14.09
CA ARG A 145 26.99 -2.09 -14.52
C ARG A 145 27.58 -2.57 -15.85
N ALA A 146 27.78 -3.87 -16.03
CA ALA A 146 28.34 -4.44 -17.25
C ALA A 146 27.44 -4.19 -18.46
N VAL A 147 26.13 -4.39 -18.32
CA VAL A 147 25.15 -4.09 -19.39
C VAL A 147 25.20 -2.61 -19.77
N ARG A 148 25.23 -1.69 -18.80
CA ARG A 148 25.33 -0.24 -19.06
C ARG A 148 26.62 0.15 -19.78
N ALA A 149 27.73 -0.52 -19.47
CA ALA A 149 29.02 -0.31 -20.11
C ALA A 149 29.16 -1.05 -21.46
N GLY A 150 28.20 -1.90 -21.83
CA GLY A 150 28.24 -2.68 -23.08
C GLY A 150 29.18 -3.88 -23.04
N TYR A 151 29.60 -4.32 -21.84
CA TYR A 151 30.41 -5.53 -21.65
C TYR A 151 29.55 -6.79 -21.67
N PRO A 152 30.10 -7.94 -22.10
CA PRO A 152 29.42 -9.22 -22.03
C PRO A 152 29.06 -9.64 -20.60
N VAL A 153 27.92 -10.29 -20.46
CA VAL A 153 27.46 -10.90 -19.20
C VAL A 153 27.27 -12.40 -19.41
N TYR A 154 27.84 -13.17 -18.51
CA TYR A 154 27.81 -14.62 -18.51
C TYR A 154 26.72 -15.14 -17.58
N ILE A 155 25.90 -16.08 -18.05
CA ILE A 155 24.90 -16.78 -17.25
C ILE A 155 25.31 -18.23 -17.13
N VAL A 156 25.46 -18.69 -15.88
CA VAL A 156 25.84 -20.06 -15.51
C VAL A 156 24.78 -20.65 -14.58
N GLU A 157 24.80 -21.98 -14.38
CA GLU A 157 23.84 -22.66 -13.52
C GLU A 157 24.01 -22.32 -12.03
N GLY A 158 25.25 -22.31 -11.51
CA GLY A 158 25.55 -22.17 -10.08
C GLY A 158 26.37 -20.94 -9.70
N GLU A 159 26.32 -20.56 -8.41
CA GLU A 159 27.09 -19.41 -7.91
C GLU A 159 28.60 -19.67 -7.91
N LYS A 160 29.00 -20.94 -7.73
CA LYS A 160 30.40 -21.38 -7.83
C LYS A 160 31.00 -21.01 -9.19
N ASP A 161 30.33 -21.35 -10.28
CA ASP A 161 30.77 -21.05 -11.64
C ASP A 161 30.79 -19.55 -11.91
N ALA A 162 29.83 -18.83 -11.35
CA ALA A 162 29.78 -17.38 -11.48
C ALA A 162 31.01 -16.77 -10.79
N ASP A 163 31.35 -17.22 -9.58
CA ASP A 163 32.55 -16.78 -8.86
C ASP A 163 33.84 -17.16 -9.59
N THR A 164 33.93 -18.35 -10.20
CA THR A 164 35.08 -18.76 -11.03
C THR A 164 35.32 -17.76 -12.17
N LEU A 165 34.27 -17.40 -12.90
CA LEU A 165 34.35 -16.43 -14.01
C LEU A 165 34.63 -15.01 -13.52
N ASN A 166 33.98 -14.58 -12.43
CA ASN A 166 34.18 -13.25 -11.84
C ASN A 166 35.65 -13.05 -11.39
N LYS A 167 36.30 -14.10 -10.84
CA LYS A 167 37.73 -14.06 -10.47
C LYS A 167 38.66 -13.90 -11.68
N LEU A 168 38.25 -14.42 -12.84
CA LEU A 168 38.97 -14.25 -14.11
C LEU A 168 38.69 -12.90 -14.80
N GLY A 169 37.87 -12.03 -14.20
CA GLY A 169 37.56 -10.69 -14.71
C GLY A 169 36.36 -10.62 -15.66
N TYR A 170 35.60 -11.71 -15.81
CA TYR A 170 34.29 -11.66 -16.46
C TYR A 170 33.22 -11.10 -15.53
N THR A 171 32.05 -10.75 -16.07
CA THR A 171 30.86 -10.49 -15.26
C THR A 171 29.90 -11.67 -15.41
N ALA A 172 29.79 -12.49 -14.38
CA ALA A 172 28.94 -13.67 -14.36
C ALA A 172 27.84 -13.60 -13.28
N THR A 173 26.69 -14.18 -13.60
CA THR A 173 25.48 -14.22 -12.77
C THR A 173 24.81 -15.60 -12.83
N THR A 174 23.89 -15.86 -11.90
CA THR A 174 23.01 -17.04 -11.90
C THR A 174 21.70 -16.75 -11.14
N ALA A 175 20.65 -17.51 -11.45
CA ALA A 175 19.43 -17.58 -10.63
C ALA A 175 19.57 -18.51 -9.39
N GLY A 176 20.64 -19.31 -9.36
CA GLY A 176 21.07 -20.16 -8.25
C GLY A 176 20.82 -21.66 -8.43
N SER A 177 19.99 -22.06 -9.41
CA SER A 177 19.81 -23.43 -9.91
C SER A 177 18.93 -23.43 -11.17
N THR A 178 18.75 -24.60 -11.79
CA THR A 178 17.89 -24.80 -12.97
C THR A 178 16.41 -24.48 -12.76
N SER A 179 15.88 -24.64 -11.55
CA SER A 179 14.48 -24.32 -11.25
C SER A 179 14.23 -22.87 -10.85
N ASP A 180 15.29 -22.07 -10.74
CA ASP A 180 15.21 -20.75 -10.11
C ASP A 180 15.04 -19.59 -11.09
N TRP A 181 15.23 -19.84 -12.38
CA TRP A 181 15.08 -18.82 -13.40
C TRP A 181 13.64 -18.33 -13.48
N ARG A 182 13.49 -17.01 -13.51
CA ARG A 182 12.20 -16.32 -13.63
C ARG A 182 12.25 -15.41 -14.86
N ARG A 183 11.19 -15.42 -15.66
CA ARG A 183 11.11 -14.62 -16.89
C ARG A 183 11.30 -13.12 -16.61
N GLU A 184 10.88 -12.66 -15.44
CA GLU A 184 11.02 -11.27 -14.97
C GLU A 184 12.49 -10.81 -14.92
N TYR A 185 13.45 -11.72 -14.78
CA TYR A 185 14.88 -11.40 -14.81
C TYR A 185 15.36 -10.91 -16.18
N ALA A 186 14.64 -11.22 -17.26
CA ALA A 186 15.01 -10.80 -18.61
C ALA A 186 15.16 -9.29 -18.75
N PHE A 187 14.43 -8.50 -17.95
CA PHE A 187 14.55 -7.05 -17.93
C PHE A 187 15.96 -6.55 -17.61
N TYR A 188 16.69 -7.25 -16.73
CA TYR A 188 18.07 -6.87 -16.37
C TYR A 188 19.06 -7.02 -17.54
N PHE A 189 18.68 -7.80 -18.57
CA PHE A 189 19.48 -8.04 -19.76
C PHE A 189 19.03 -7.22 -20.97
N ALA A 190 18.18 -6.20 -20.77
CA ALA A 190 17.78 -5.28 -21.84
C ALA A 190 19.03 -4.60 -22.43
N GLY A 191 19.33 -4.91 -23.68
CA GLY A 191 20.51 -4.44 -24.39
C GLY A 191 21.82 -5.18 -24.10
N ALA A 192 21.76 -6.30 -23.38
CA ALA A 192 22.96 -7.03 -22.99
C ALA A 192 23.57 -7.85 -24.13
N LYS A 193 24.89 -8.09 -24.05
CA LYS A 193 25.56 -9.17 -24.78
C LYS A 193 25.66 -10.36 -23.82
N VAL A 194 24.86 -11.39 -24.07
CA VAL A 194 24.72 -12.53 -23.15
C VAL A 194 25.45 -13.74 -23.70
N VAL A 195 26.20 -14.41 -22.82
CA VAL A 195 26.80 -15.72 -23.07
C VAL A 195 26.26 -16.69 -22.02
N ILE A 196 25.64 -17.77 -22.44
CA ILE A 196 25.07 -18.79 -21.56
C ILE A 196 26.01 -20.00 -21.58
N LEU A 197 26.44 -20.44 -20.41
CA LEU A 197 27.32 -21.59 -20.22
C LEU A 197 26.55 -22.63 -19.41
N PRO A 198 25.75 -23.51 -20.07
CA PRO A 198 25.03 -24.56 -19.39
C PRO A 198 25.97 -25.68 -18.94
N ASP A 199 25.59 -26.37 -17.88
CA ASP A 199 26.17 -27.65 -17.50
C ASP A 199 25.84 -28.68 -18.60
N ASN A 200 26.76 -29.63 -18.84
CA ASN A 200 26.59 -30.67 -19.85
C ASN A 200 25.69 -31.81 -19.36
N ASP A 201 24.42 -31.48 -19.10
CA ASP A 201 23.35 -32.41 -18.79
C ASP A 201 21.96 -31.92 -19.26
N GLU A 202 20.94 -32.76 -19.10
CA GLU A 202 19.58 -32.45 -19.59
C GLU A 202 18.95 -31.24 -18.85
N PRO A 203 19.01 -31.12 -17.50
CA PRO A 203 18.56 -29.92 -16.80
C PRO A 203 19.24 -28.62 -17.25
N GLY A 204 20.57 -28.61 -17.39
CA GLY A 204 21.34 -27.45 -17.83
C GLY A 204 20.95 -26.99 -19.23
N MET A 205 20.77 -27.94 -20.15
CA MET A 205 20.32 -27.65 -21.52
C MET A 205 18.89 -27.10 -21.57
N LYS A 206 17.96 -27.64 -20.77
CA LYS A 206 16.58 -27.12 -20.64
C LYS A 206 16.57 -25.69 -20.10
N LEU A 207 17.37 -25.41 -19.06
CA LEU A 207 17.50 -24.06 -18.50
C LEU A 207 18.02 -23.10 -19.58
N LYS A 208 19.06 -23.48 -20.31
CA LYS A 208 19.60 -22.65 -21.39
C LYS A 208 18.55 -22.33 -22.46
N ASP A 209 17.75 -23.30 -22.90
CA ASP A 209 16.69 -23.04 -23.90
C ASP A 209 15.61 -22.10 -23.36
N GLN A 210 15.26 -22.22 -22.08
CA GLN A 210 14.35 -21.30 -21.40
C GLN A 210 14.93 -19.87 -21.34
N ILE A 211 16.21 -19.72 -20.96
CA ILE A 211 16.89 -18.42 -20.91
C ILE A 211 16.95 -17.80 -22.31
N VAL A 212 17.34 -18.55 -23.34
CA VAL A 212 17.39 -18.05 -24.73
C VAL A 212 16.02 -17.52 -25.16
N LYS A 213 14.94 -18.27 -24.87
CA LYS A 213 13.57 -17.87 -25.19
C LYS A 213 13.17 -16.57 -24.47
N ASP A 214 13.46 -16.46 -23.18
CA ASP A 214 13.06 -15.31 -22.37
C ASP A 214 13.87 -14.05 -22.73
N LEU A 215 15.15 -14.19 -23.08
CA LEU A 215 16.04 -13.07 -23.39
C LEU A 215 15.95 -12.58 -24.83
N ARG A 216 15.36 -13.35 -25.76
CA ARG A 216 15.33 -13.06 -27.21
C ARG A 216 14.85 -11.65 -27.56
N HIS A 217 13.91 -11.12 -26.80
CA HIS A 217 13.35 -9.78 -27.02
C HIS A 217 14.04 -8.67 -26.22
N PHE A 218 15.05 -9.01 -25.41
CA PHE A 218 15.75 -8.08 -24.51
C PHE A 218 17.21 -7.86 -24.92
N ALA A 219 17.97 -8.94 -25.14
CA ALA A 219 19.42 -8.88 -25.33
C ALA A 219 19.83 -8.56 -26.79
N HIS A 220 20.91 -7.78 -26.96
CA HIS A 220 21.54 -7.50 -28.26
C HIS A 220 22.13 -8.76 -28.90
N SER A 221 22.69 -9.64 -28.07
CA SER A 221 23.38 -10.85 -28.49
C SER A 221 23.08 -11.94 -27.47
N ILE A 222 22.79 -13.14 -27.94
CA ILE A 222 22.63 -14.32 -27.09
C ILE A 222 23.46 -15.42 -27.73
N ARG A 223 24.56 -15.75 -27.08
CA ARG A 223 25.45 -16.84 -27.44
C ARG A 223 25.37 -17.90 -26.35
N TRP A 224 25.67 -19.14 -26.69
CA TRP A 224 25.80 -20.20 -25.71
C TRP A 224 26.82 -21.22 -26.19
N VAL A 225 27.56 -21.81 -25.26
CA VAL A 225 28.56 -22.84 -25.55
C VAL A 225 28.57 -23.87 -24.42
N LEU A 226 28.69 -25.14 -24.78
CA LEU A 226 29.07 -26.18 -23.84
C LEU A 226 30.59 -26.07 -23.64
N THR A 227 31.02 -25.86 -22.40
CA THR A 227 32.43 -25.67 -22.09
C THR A 227 33.14 -27.00 -21.92
N SER A 228 32.63 -27.87 -21.03
CA SER A 228 33.18 -29.20 -20.82
C SER A 228 32.37 -30.27 -21.55
N MET A 229 33.05 -31.18 -22.23
CA MET A 229 32.43 -32.33 -22.90
C MET A 229 32.17 -33.51 -21.96
N SER A 230 32.65 -33.43 -20.71
CA SER A 230 32.39 -34.42 -19.67
C SER A 230 30.92 -34.39 -19.26
N TYR A 231 30.32 -35.54 -18.93
CA TYR A 231 28.93 -35.58 -18.43
C TYR A 231 28.81 -34.80 -17.11
N LYS A 232 27.86 -33.86 -17.03
CA LYS A 232 27.72 -32.87 -15.94
C LYS A 232 28.94 -31.96 -15.76
N GLY A 233 29.76 -31.81 -16.79
CA GLY A 233 30.85 -30.85 -16.81
C GLY A 233 30.30 -29.42 -16.83
N ASP A 234 30.90 -28.56 -16.01
CA ASP A 234 30.60 -27.13 -15.90
C ASP A 234 31.79 -26.28 -16.41
N VAL A 235 31.65 -24.95 -16.41
CA VAL A 235 32.75 -24.06 -16.81
C VAL A 235 33.91 -24.08 -15.80
N THR A 236 33.65 -24.36 -14.53
CA THR A 236 34.73 -24.51 -13.55
C THR A 236 35.57 -25.74 -13.87
N ASP A 237 34.97 -26.85 -14.28
CA ASP A 237 35.63 -28.08 -14.67
C ASP A 237 36.49 -27.87 -15.93
N TYR A 238 35.95 -27.17 -16.94
CA TYR A 238 36.68 -26.77 -18.14
C TYR A 238 37.97 -25.98 -17.82
N LEU A 239 37.87 -24.99 -16.92
CA LEU A 239 39.01 -24.13 -16.58
C LEU A 239 39.99 -24.78 -15.60
N THR A 240 39.50 -25.56 -14.63
CA THR A 240 40.33 -26.03 -13.50
C THR A 240 40.73 -27.50 -13.59
N LYS A 241 39.87 -28.38 -14.11
CA LYS A 241 40.16 -29.81 -14.25
C LYS A 241 40.75 -30.15 -15.62
N GLU A 242 40.20 -29.54 -16.67
CA GLU A 242 40.62 -29.77 -18.06
C GLU A 242 41.79 -28.85 -18.45
N GLY A 243 41.99 -27.74 -17.73
CA GLY A 243 43.19 -26.89 -17.83
C GLY A 243 43.15 -25.87 -18.95
N HIS A 244 41.97 -25.57 -19.50
CA HIS A 244 41.81 -24.61 -20.58
C HIS A 244 42.03 -23.15 -20.14
N SER A 245 42.52 -22.32 -21.06
CA SER A 245 42.80 -20.91 -20.82
C SER A 245 41.58 -20.02 -21.01
N ARG A 246 41.71 -18.77 -20.54
CA ARG A 246 40.71 -17.72 -20.73
C ARG A 246 40.53 -17.39 -22.22
N GLU A 247 41.63 -17.34 -22.96
CA GLU A 247 41.67 -17.05 -24.38
C GLU A 247 40.93 -18.12 -25.18
N GLU A 248 41.11 -19.40 -24.82
CA GLU A 248 40.37 -20.52 -25.43
C GLU A 248 38.85 -20.40 -25.19
N LEU A 249 38.42 -19.96 -23.99
CA LEU A 249 37.01 -19.69 -23.71
C LEU A 249 36.47 -18.51 -24.54
N ASP A 250 37.26 -17.44 -24.69
CA ASP A 250 36.90 -16.28 -25.53
C ASP A 250 36.77 -16.69 -27.01
N GLU A 251 37.66 -17.53 -27.53
CA GLU A 251 37.58 -18.08 -28.89
C GLU A 251 36.35 -18.97 -29.07
N LEU A 252 36.09 -19.88 -28.12
CA LEU A 252 34.94 -20.78 -28.15
C LEU A 252 33.62 -19.99 -28.17
N THR A 253 33.51 -18.96 -27.33
CA THR A 253 32.31 -18.11 -27.28
C THR A 253 32.18 -17.24 -28.54
N ALA A 254 33.28 -16.74 -29.10
CA ALA A 254 33.29 -15.97 -30.36
C ALA A 254 32.89 -16.81 -31.58
N ALA A 255 33.23 -18.10 -31.61
CA ALA A 255 32.84 -19.03 -32.66
C ALA A 255 31.36 -19.42 -32.61
N SER A 256 30.71 -19.31 -31.46
CA SER A 256 29.29 -19.68 -31.29
C SER A 256 28.33 -18.78 -32.08
N GLU A 257 27.24 -19.37 -32.57
CA GLU A 257 26.19 -18.64 -33.29
C GLU A 257 25.52 -17.61 -32.37
N ASN A 258 25.41 -16.36 -32.83
CA ASN A 258 24.61 -15.35 -32.14
C ASN A 258 23.13 -15.50 -32.49
N ARG A 259 22.32 -15.88 -31.50
CA ARG A 259 20.86 -16.02 -31.61
C ARG A 259 20.08 -14.84 -31.00
N GLY A 260 20.77 -13.73 -30.72
CA GLY A 260 20.19 -12.53 -30.11
C GLY A 260 19.50 -11.57 -31.10
N ALA A 261 18.88 -10.53 -30.54
CA ALA A 261 18.24 -9.38 -31.20
C ALA A 261 17.66 -9.60 -32.62
N PRO A 262 16.40 -10.03 -32.75
CA PRO A 262 15.76 -10.18 -34.06
C PRO A 262 15.66 -8.87 -34.85
N TRP A 263 15.84 -7.72 -34.20
CA TRP A 263 15.84 -6.41 -34.85
C TRP A 263 17.17 -6.04 -35.50
N LEU A 264 18.25 -6.78 -35.24
CA LEU A 264 19.54 -6.61 -35.91
C LEU A 264 19.61 -7.53 -37.12
N PHE A 265 19.93 -6.98 -38.28
CA PHE A 265 20.11 -7.75 -39.50
C PHE A 265 21.30 -7.24 -40.31
N THR A 266 21.90 -8.13 -41.08
CA THR A 266 22.99 -7.79 -41.98
C THR A 266 22.43 -7.41 -43.33
N ASP A 267 22.81 -6.22 -43.82
CA ASP A 267 22.44 -5.71 -45.14
C ASP A 267 23.66 -5.78 -46.07
N GLY A 268 23.52 -6.47 -47.20
CA GLY A 268 24.57 -6.74 -48.18
C GLY A 268 25.39 -8.03 -47.93
N GLU A 269 26.31 -8.33 -48.85
CA GLU A 269 27.15 -9.54 -48.83
C GLU A 269 28.65 -9.21 -48.74
N GLY A 270 29.44 -10.14 -48.19
CA GLY A 270 30.90 -10.05 -48.12
C GLY A 270 31.41 -8.85 -47.29
N ALA A 271 32.55 -8.29 -47.67
CA ALA A 271 33.23 -7.22 -46.93
C ALA A 271 32.46 -5.87 -46.86
N ARG A 272 31.33 -5.74 -47.57
CA ARG A 272 30.47 -4.54 -47.55
C ARG A 272 29.23 -4.69 -46.67
N ALA A 273 29.02 -5.86 -46.10
CA ALA A 273 27.92 -6.16 -45.18
C ALA A 273 27.90 -5.18 -44.00
N LYS A 274 26.75 -4.54 -43.76
CA LYS A 274 26.56 -3.63 -42.61
C LYS A 274 25.42 -4.13 -41.75
N VAL A 275 25.65 -4.19 -40.44
CA VAL A 275 24.57 -4.46 -39.48
C VAL A 275 23.67 -3.23 -39.37
N LYS A 276 22.36 -3.42 -39.57
CA LYS A 276 21.31 -2.41 -39.49
C LYS A 276 20.26 -2.81 -38.44
N ILE A 277 19.43 -1.84 -38.06
CA ILE A 277 18.32 -2.02 -37.12
C ILE A 277 17.00 -1.91 -37.88
N ASN A 278 16.13 -2.90 -37.73
CA ASN A 278 14.73 -2.82 -38.13
C ASN A 278 13.91 -2.22 -36.98
N GLY A 279 13.42 -0.99 -37.18
CA GLY A 279 12.67 -0.25 -36.16
C GLY A 279 11.35 -0.89 -35.75
N ASP A 280 10.67 -1.60 -36.66
CA ASP A 280 9.40 -2.27 -36.38
C ASP A 280 9.59 -3.53 -35.53
N ILE A 281 10.56 -4.36 -35.89
CA ILE A 281 10.92 -5.54 -35.09
C ILE A 281 11.47 -5.12 -33.71
N LEU A 282 12.17 -3.99 -33.64
CA LEU A 282 12.63 -3.42 -32.37
C LEU A 282 11.43 -2.97 -31.52
N ALA A 283 10.47 -2.25 -32.10
CA ALA A 283 9.24 -1.85 -31.39
C ALA A 283 8.44 -3.08 -30.91
N ASP A 284 8.34 -4.13 -31.74
CA ASP A 284 7.71 -5.41 -31.36
C ASP A 284 8.41 -6.08 -30.18
N SER A 285 9.74 -6.14 -30.22
CA SER A 285 10.54 -6.75 -29.17
C SER A 285 10.41 -5.99 -27.85
N ILE A 286 10.51 -4.66 -27.89
CA ILE A 286 10.26 -3.82 -26.71
C ILE A 286 8.84 -4.05 -26.19
N SER A 287 7.84 -4.08 -27.08
CA SER A 287 6.44 -4.21 -26.69
C SER A 287 6.11 -5.55 -26.00
N ARG A 288 6.80 -6.63 -26.38
CA ARG A 288 6.67 -7.94 -25.72
C ARG A 288 7.39 -8.05 -24.39
N GLY A 289 8.49 -7.30 -24.24
CA GLY A 289 9.35 -7.36 -23.06
C GLY A 289 9.03 -6.31 -21.99
N LEU A 290 8.33 -5.24 -22.36
CA LEU A 290 8.03 -4.10 -21.51
C LEU A 290 6.53 -4.03 -21.23
N PRO A 291 6.08 -4.15 -19.96
CA PRO A 291 4.68 -3.89 -19.64
C PRO A 291 4.46 -2.37 -19.61
N TYR A 292 3.73 -1.85 -20.59
CA TYR A 292 3.38 -0.43 -20.68
C TYR A 292 1.93 -0.25 -21.11
N LEU A 293 1.39 0.94 -20.87
CA LEU A 293 0.10 1.38 -21.35
C LEU A 293 0.26 2.69 -22.10
N ILE A 294 -0.53 2.84 -23.15
CA ILE A 294 -0.78 4.10 -23.82
C ILE A 294 -2.16 4.56 -23.36
N VAL A 295 -2.19 5.60 -22.54
CA VAL A 295 -3.41 6.15 -21.98
C VAL A 295 -3.87 7.29 -22.86
N ARG A 296 -5.01 7.10 -23.50
CA ARG A 296 -5.67 8.11 -24.31
C ARG A 296 -6.68 8.87 -23.47
N SER A 297 -6.58 10.18 -23.54
CA SER A 297 -7.66 11.08 -23.15
C SER A 297 -8.39 11.46 -24.44
N PRO A 298 -9.69 11.15 -24.61
CA PRO A 298 -10.43 11.49 -25.83
C PRO A 298 -10.39 12.98 -26.21
N GLU A 299 -9.98 13.83 -25.26
CA GLU A 299 -9.89 15.28 -25.40
C GLU A 299 -8.47 15.80 -25.62
N GLU A 300 -7.47 14.92 -25.65
CA GLU A 300 -6.08 15.27 -25.87
C GLU A 300 -5.60 14.63 -27.16
N ASP A 301 -4.96 15.44 -28.01
CA ASP A 301 -4.25 14.92 -29.19
C ASP A 301 -2.97 14.14 -28.81
N LYS A 302 -2.61 14.15 -27.52
CA LYS A 302 -1.39 13.54 -27.00
C LYS A 302 -1.74 12.33 -26.15
N ASP A 303 -1.19 11.21 -26.57
CA ASP A 303 -1.22 9.97 -25.81
C ASP A 303 -0.18 10.01 -24.68
N ASP A 304 -0.58 9.59 -23.48
CA ASP A 304 0.32 9.47 -22.33
C ASP A 304 0.91 8.06 -22.25
N PHE A 305 2.22 7.98 -22.09
CA PHE A 305 2.92 6.71 -21.91
C PHE A 305 3.03 6.38 -20.43
N TYR A 306 2.54 5.21 -20.02
CA TYR A 306 2.65 4.69 -18.67
C TYR A 306 3.50 3.42 -18.67
N LEU A 307 4.46 3.34 -17.77
CA LEU A 307 5.35 2.19 -17.64
C LEU A 307 5.08 1.46 -16.34
N TYR A 308 4.99 0.13 -16.41
CA TYR A 308 4.89 -0.69 -15.21
C TYR A 308 6.26 -0.87 -14.55
N GLU A 309 6.42 -0.30 -13.37
CA GLU A 309 7.63 -0.41 -12.54
C GLU A 309 7.21 -0.62 -11.09
N ASP A 310 7.91 -1.51 -10.38
CA ASP A 310 7.71 -1.76 -8.95
C ASP A 310 6.25 -2.02 -8.52
N GLY A 311 5.48 -2.71 -9.38
CA GLY A 311 4.10 -3.11 -9.09
C GLY A 311 3.01 -2.13 -9.52
N VAL A 312 3.36 -1.00 -10.17
CA VAL A 312 2.41 0.07 -10.52
C VAL A 312 2.73 0.73 -11.87
N TYR A 313 1.71 1.23 -12.56
CA TYR A 313 1.88 2.01 -13.78
C TYR A 313 2.18 3.48 -13.46
N ASN A 314 3.38 3.93 -13.86
CA ASN A 314 3.86 5.29 -13.67
C ASN A 314 3.84 6.06 -15.00
N LYS A 315 3.23 7.25 -15.00
CA LYS A 315 3.27 8.16 -16.15
C LYS A 315 4.73 8.53 -16.46
N CYS A 316 5.13 8.37 -17.71
CA CYS A 316 6.49 8.59 -18.19
C CYS A 316 6.49 9.70 -19.23
N ASN A 317 7.47 10.60 -19.15
CA ASN A 317 7.68 11.58 -20.21
C ASN A 317 8.35 10.92 -21.44
N ARG A 318 8.25 11.58 -22.59
CA ARG A 318 8.81 11.11 -23.87
C ARG A 318 10.31 10.77 -23.77
N ASN A 319 11.10 11.55 -23.03
CA ASN A 319 12.55 11.33 -22.90
C ASN A 319 12.87 10.04 -22.14
N LYS A 320 12.09 9.69 -21.12
CA LYS A 320 12.22 8.41 -20.41
C LYS A 320 11.95 7.23 -21.37
N VAL A 321 10.92 7.32 -22.20
CA VAL A 321 10.62 6.27 -23.20
C VAL A 321 11.74 6.17 -24.25
N LYS A 322 12.22 7.30 -24.78
CA LYS A 322 13.38 7.33 -25.69
C LYS A 322 14.62 6.70 -25.06
N SER A 323 14.88 6.96 -23.78
CA SER A 323 15.98 6.34 -23.03
C SER A 323 15.82 4.82 -22.93
N LEU A 324 14.60 4.32 -22.73
CA LEU A 324 14.32 2.88 -22.73
C LEU A 324 14.59 2.25 -24.10
N ILE A 325 14.09 2.85 -25.18
CA ILE A 325 14.36 2.41 -26.56
C ILE A 325 15.87 2.36 -26.80
N ARG A 326 16.61 3.39 -26.37
CA ARG A 326 18.06 3.49 -26.55
C ARG A 326 18.84 2.34 -25.89
N ARG A 327 18.31 1.71 -24.81
CA ARG A 327 18.95 0.55 -24.17
C ARG A 327 19.02 -0.66 -25.12
N TYR A 328 18.01 -0.85 -25.97
CA TYR A 328 17.96 -1.95 -26.92
C TYR A 328 18.79 -1.71 -28.19
N VAL A 329 19.40 -0.53 -28.33
CA VAL A 329 20.19 -0.14 -29.49
C VAL A 329 21.69 -0.19 -29.17
N PRO A 330 22.51 -0.92 -29.95
CA PRO A 330 23.97 -0.90 -29.79
C PRO A 330 24.57 0.50 -29.90
N VAL A 331 25.68 0.73 -29.18
CA VAL A 331 26.44 1.98 -29.25
C VAL A 331 26.90 2.21 -30.70
N GLY A 332 26.78 3.44 -31.19
CA GLY A 332 27.15 3.84 -32.56
C GLY A 332 26.07 3.59 -33.63
N MET A 333 24.99 2.87 -33.32
CA MET A 333 23.91 2.57 -34.28
C MET A 333 22.65 3.41 -34.07
N ALA A 334 22.53 4.11 -32.94
CA ALA A 334 21.38 4.94 -32.63
C ALA A 334 21.36 6.24 -33.44
N SER A 335 20.20 6.61 -33.99
CA SER A 335 19.90 7.93 -34.52
C SER A 335 18.60 8.47 -33.95
N ASP A 336 18.42 9.79 -33.88
CA ASP A 336 17.17 10.37 -33.33
C ASP A 336 15.96 9.98 -34.19
N ASN A 337 16.11 9.95 -35.52
CA ASN A 337 15.04 9.50 -36.43
C ASN A 337 14.60 8.06 -36.13
N MET A 338 15.54 7.14 -35.91
CA MET A 338 15.22 5.75 -35.57
C MET A 338 14.49 5.66 -34.23
N ILE A 339 14.99 6.35 -33.20
CA ILE A 339 14.37 6.34 -31.87
C ILE A 339 12.96 6.93 -31.91
N ASN A 340 12.75 8.03 -32.66
CA ASN A 340 11.44 8.62 -32.85
C ASN A 340 10.49 7.69 -33.60
N ASN A 341 10.96 6.99 -34.64
CA ASN A 341 10.16 6.02 -35.37
C ASN A 341 9.69 4.89 -34.44
N VAL A 342 10.61 4.28 -33.70
CA VAL A 342 10.28 3.22 -32.72
C VAL A 342 9.33 3.73 -31.65
N TYR A 343 9.53 4.95 -31.14
CA TYR A 343 8.61 5.57 -30.19
C TYR A 343 7.19 5.68 -30.75
N ASN A 344 7.04 6.17 -31.99
CA ASN A 344 5.73 6.29 -32.64
C ASN A 344 5.08 4.91 -32.86
N LEU A 345 5.87 3.90 -33.26
CA LEU A 345 5.37 2.52 -33.42
C LEU A 345 4.89 1.92 -32.09
N LEU A 346 5.54 2.25 -30.96
CA LEU A 346 5.07 1.82 -29.64
C LEU A 346 3.73 2.46 -29.25
N LEU A 347 3.47 3.72 -29.68
CA LEU A 347 2.19 4.40 -29.45
C LEU A 347 1.03 3.79 -30.26
N CYS A 348 1.32 3.16 -31.40
CA CYS A 348 0.33 2.56 -32.29
C CYS A 348 -0.04 1.10 -31.92
N ARG A 349 0.44 0.58 -30.79
CA ARG A 349 0.19 -0.80 -30.35
C ARG A 349 -1.16 -0.92 -29.64
N ASP A 350 -2.18 -1.31 -30.39
CA ASP A 350 -3.58 -1.44 -29.91
C ASP A 350 -3.73 -2.28 -28.64
N SER A 351 -2.94 -3.35 -28.48
CA SER A 351 -3.00 -4.22 -27.30
C SER A 351 -2.67 -3.51 -25.98
N ASN A 352 -1.96 -2.39 -26.05
CA ASN A 352 -1.48 -1.64 -24.89
C ASN A 352 -2.20 -0.29 -24.74
N ILE A 353 -3.17 0.01 -25.61
CA ILE A 353 -3.95 1.24 -25.56
C ILE A 353 -5.13 1.07 -24.61
N CYS A 354 -5.36 2.07 -23.76
CA CYS A 354 -6.55 2.19 -22.93
C CYS A 354 -6.90 3.66 -22.74
N THR A 355 -8.05 3.92 -22.13
CA THR A 355 -8.47 5.27 -21.73
C THR A 355 -8.13 5.52 -20.26
N PHE A 356 -8.04 6.78 -19.86
CA PHE A 356 -7.86 7.12 -18.43
C PHE A 356 -9.00 6.56 -17.54
N ARG A 357 -10.17 6.29 -18.12
CA ARG A 357 -11.33 5.70 -17.44
C ARG A 357 -11.17 4.21 -17.15
N ASP A 358 -10.21 3.54 -17.80
CA ASP A 358 -9.92 2.12 -17.58
C ASP A 358 -8.94 1.90 -16.42
N LEU A 359 -8.29 2.97 -15.96
CA LEU A 359 -7.29 2.93 -14.88
C LEU A 359 -7.95 2.87 -13.51
N ASP A 360 -7.35 2.11 -12.59
CA ASP A 360 -7.79 2.00 -11.18
C ASP A 360 -9.28 1.62 -11.01
N THR A 361 -9.82 0.85 -11.94
CA THR A 361 -11.25 0.47 -12.00
C THR A 361 -11.59 -0.80 -11.22
N ASP A 362 -10.61 -1.66 -10.95
CA ASP A 362 -10.81 -2.93 -10.28
C ASP A 362 -10.89 -2.72 -8.76
N GLU A 363 -12.11 -2.84 -8.23
CA GLU A 363 -12.44 -2.66 -6.82
C GLU A 363 -12.08 -3.88 -5.97
N GLY A 364 -11.74 -5.02 -6.59
CA GLY A 364 -11.38 -6.25 -5.90
C GLY A 364 -9.97 -6.24 -5.32
N TYR A 365 -9.15 -5.25 -5.68
CA TYR A 365 -7.74 -5.18 -5.30
C TYR A 365 -7.34 -3.84 -4.69
N ILE A 366 -6.43 -3.91 -3.73
CA ILE A 366 -5.67 -2.77 -3.20
C ILE A 366 -4.19 -2.99 -3.53
N ASN A 367 -3.55 -2.03 -4.20
CA ASN A 367 -2.15 -2.12 -4.58
C ASN A 367 -1.24 -1.53 -3.51
N LEU A 368 -0.35 -2.36 -2.96
CA LEU A 368 0.57 -2.06 -1.86
C LEU A 368 2.02 -2.21 -2.31
N LYS A 369 3.00 -1.77 -1.51
CA LYS A 369 4.42 -1.92 -1.86
C LYS A 369 4.89 -3.37 -1.96
N ASN A 370 4.24 -4.30 -1.24
CA ASN A 370 4.62 -5.71 -1.20
C ASN A 370 3.68 -6.66 -1.98
N GLY A 371 2.64 -6.14 -2.65
CA GLY A 371 1.76 -6.96 -3.49
C GLY A 371 0.38 -6.34 -3.72
N LEU A 372 -0.52 -7.15 -4.27
CA LEU A 372 -1.92 -6.82 -4.50
C LEU A 372 -2.78 -7.52 -3.44
N TYR A 373 -3.41 -6.77 -2.55
CA TYR A 373 -4.34 -7.34 -1.58
C TYR A 373 -5.70 -7.58 -2.24
N ASN A 374 -6.13 -8.83 -2.31
CA ASN A 374 -7.43 -9.22 -2.86
C ASN A 374 -8.51 -9.12 -1.78
N LEU A 375 -9.48 -8.22 -1.94
CA LEU A 375 -10.56 -7.99 -0.98
C LEU A 375 -11.48 -9.19 -0.80
N LYS A 376 -11.64 -10.02 -1.84
CA LYS A 376 -12.52 -11.20 -1.78
C LYS A 376 -11.85 -12.37 -1.07
N THR A 377 -10.59 -12.67 -1.41
CA THR A 377 -9.87 -13.80 -0.80
C THR A 377 -9.18 -13.43 0.50
N ARG A 378 -9.09 -12.12 0.80
CA ARG A 378 -8.39 -11.52 1.96
C ARG A 378 -6.91 -11.91 2.02
N LYS A 379 -6.27 -12.09 0.86
CA LYS A 379 -4.87 -12.53 0.73
C LYS A 379 -4.06 -11.57 -0.13
N LEU A 380 -2.76 -11.52 0.15
CA LEU A 380 -1.79 -10.81 -0.67
C LEU A 380 -1.36 -11.70 -1.84
N GLU A 381 -1.50 -11.17 -3.05
CA GLU A 381 -1.09 -11.80 -4.30
C GLU A 381 0.12 -11.05 -4.90
N PRO A 382 0.97 -11.71 -5.70
CA PRO A 382 2.06 -11.03 -6.40
C PRO A 382 1.54 -9.93 -7.32
N HIS A 383 2.32 -8.86 -7.45
CA HIS A 383 2.05 -7.80 -8.43
C HIS A 383 1.93 -8.35 -9.85
N THR A 384 1.01 -7.79 -10.63
CA THR A 384 0.85 -8.11 -12.04
C THR A 384 0.54 -6.87 -12.88
N PRO A 385 1.16 -6.72 -14.07
CA PRO A 385 0.83 -5.63 -15.00
C PRO A 385 -0.56 -5.80 -15.64
N LYS A 386 -1.23 -6.93 -15.43
CA LYS A 386 -2.62 -7.11 -15.89
C LYS A 386 -3.59 -6.15 -15.19
N LEU A 387 -3.28 -5.77 -13.95
CA LEU A 387 -4.03 -4.78 -13.20
C LEU A 387 -3.55 -3.38 -13.62
N LYS A 388 -4.42 -2.59 -14.26
CA LYS A 388 -4.12 -1.22 -14.73
C LYS A 388 -4.16 -0.20 -13.58
N SER A 389 -3.36 -0.46 -12.55
CA SER A 389 -3.30 0.37 -11.35
C SER A 389 -2.23 1.46 -11.49
N THR A 390 -2.62 2.72 -11.24
CA THR A 390 -1.72 3.89 -11.13
C THR A 390 -1.63 4.44 -9.71
N ILE A 391 -2.36 3.82 -8.78
CA ILE A 391 -2.33 4.10 -7.35
C ILE A 391 -1.67 2.91 -6.65
N GLN A 392 -0.54 3.16 -5.97
CA GLN A 392 0.09 2.19 -5.07
C GLN A 392 0.30 2.87 -3.73
N LEU A 393 -0.29 2.32 -2.67
CA LEU A 393 -0.18 2.89 -1.34
C LEU A 393 1.25 2.80 -0.82
N ASN A 394 1.66 3.79 -0.03
CA ASN A 394 2.98 3.86 0.61
C ASN A 394 3.06 3.01 1.88
N CYS A 395 2.45 1.83 1.88
CA CYS A 395 2.48 0.86 2.97
C CYS A 395 2.55 -0.58 2.43
N GLU A 396 2.81 -1.51 3.34
CA GLU A 396 2.81 -2.95 3.09
C GLU A 396 1.69 -3.62 3.90
N TYR A 397 1.12 -4.70 3.37
CA TYR A 397 0.24 -5.56 4.15
C TYR A 397 1.03 -6.71 4.77
N ARG A 398 1.07 -6.73 6.10
CA ARG A 398 1.66 -7.80 6.90
C ARG A 398 0.68 -8.11 8.03
N PRO A 399 -0.02 -9.26 8.04
CA PRO A 399 -1.06 -9.52 9.02
C PRO A 399 -0.56 -9.51 10.47
N GLU A 400 0.73 -9.74 10.69
CA GLU A 400 1.40 -9.67 11.99
C GLU A 400 1.68 -8.26 12.50
N ASP A 401 1.65 -7.24 11.64
CA ASP A 401 1.87 -5.83 12.02
C ASP A 401 0.62 -5.29 12.72
N THR A 402 0.56 -5.44 14.05
CA THR A 402 -0.56 -4.96 14.87
C THR A 402 -0.19 -3.80 15.81
N ALA A 403 1.10 -3.60 16.07
CA ALA A 403 1.58 -2.58 17.00
C ALA A 403 1.51 -1.17 16.39
N ARG A 404 0.69 -0.31 17.00
CA ARG A 404 0.47 1.08 16.60
C ARG A 404 0.14 2.02 17.77
N PRO A 405 0.91 1.98 18.88
CA PRO A 405 0.59 2.70 20.10
C PRO A 405 0.53 4.23 19.93
N VAL A 406 1.27 4.81 18.98
CA VAL A 406 1.21 6.25 18.70
C VAL A 406 -0.12 6.59 18.01
N PHE A 407 -0.48 5.81 16.99
CA PHE A 407 -1.75 5.99 16.29
C PHE A 407 -2.97 5.72 17.16
N ASP A 408 -2.94 4.68 17.99
CA ASP A 408 -4.06 4.36 18.89
C ASP A 408 -4.30 5.48 19.89
N ARG A 409 -3.24 6.02 20.50
CA ARG A 409 -3.35 7.20 21.38
C ARG A 409 -3.89 8.43 20.63
N TYR A 410 -3.41 8.67 19.41
CA TYR A 410 -3.93 9.76 18.58
C TYR A 410 -5.42 9.60 18.28
N MET A 411 -5.87 8.37 17.96
CA MET A 411 -7.27 8.07 17.69
C MET A 411 -8.14 8.15 18.95
N ASP A 412 -7.61 7.74 20.11
CA ASP A 412 -8.23 8.00 21.42
C ASP A 412 -8.45 9.50 21.58
N ASP A 413 -7.37 10.28 21.50
CA ASP A 413 -7.41 11.74 21.66
C ASP A 413 -8.39 12.42 20.69
N LEU A 414 -8.41 12.03 19.41
CA LEU A 414 -9.30 12.58 18.38
C LEU A 414 -10.78 12.23 18.63
N CYS A 415 -11.05 11.04 19.17
CA CYS A 415 -12.39 10.51 19.38
C CYS A 415 -12.87 10.63 20.83
N SER A 416 -12.10 11.21 21.73
CA SER A 416 -12.55 11.47 23.09
C SER A 416 -13.55 12.63 23.18
N ASP A 417 -14.43 12.55 24.17
CA ASP A 417 -15.21 13.70 24.63
C ASP A 417 -14.31 14.70 25.39
N ARG A 418 -14.90 15.73 26.02
CA ARG A 418 -14.16 16.72 26.81
C ARG A 418 -13.62 16.17 28.13
N GLU A 419 -14.14 15.03 28.59
CA GLU A 419 -13.72 14.36 29.81
C GLU A 419 -12.60 13.34 29.54
N GLY A 420 -12.27 13.10 28.26
CA GLY A 420 -11.22 12.19 27.84
C GLY A 420 -11.73 10.78 27.52
N ASN A 421 -13.05 10.51 27.58
CA ASN A 421 -13.60 9.18 27.30
C ASN A 421 -13.65 8.92 25.79
N ALA A 422 -12.86 7.95 25.32
CA ALA A 422 -12.74 7.63 23.90
C ALA A 422 -13.98 6.87 23.37
N ASP A 423 -14.65 7.44 22.37
CA ASP A 423 -15.82 6.83 21.72
C ASP A 423 -15.39 5.84 20.61
N GLN A 424 -15.79 4.58 20.76
CA GLN A 424 -15.47 3.52 19.79
C GLN A 424 -16.30 3.60 18.50
N GLY A 425 -17.52 4.12 18.55
CA GLY A 425 -18.36 4.35 17.37
C GLY A 425 -17.74 5.40 16.45
N LYS A 426 -17.26 6.53 17.01
CA LYS A 426 -16.51 7.55 16.24
C LYS A 426 -15.27 6.96 15.57
N LYS A 427 -14.48 6.16 16.30
CA LYS A 427 -13.32 5.46 15.73
C LYS A 427 -13.70 4.51 14.60
N ALA A 428 -14.77 3.74 14.76
CA ALA A 428 -15.24 2.79 13.77
C ALA A 428 -15.64 3.49 12.46
N VAL A 429 -16.35 4.63 12.53
CA VAL A 429 -16.71 5.45 11.36
C VAL A 429 -15.45 5.95 10.63
N ILE A 430 -14.48 6.49 11.38
CA ILE A 430 -13.22 6.96 10.80
C ILE A 430 -12.44 5.80 10.16
N GLN A 431 -12.38 4.65 10.83
CA GLN A 431 -11.73 3.42 10.33
C GLN A 431 -12.31 2.98 8.98
N GLU A 432 -13.64 2.94 8.89
CA GLU A 432 -14.40 2.56 7.69
C GLU A 432 -14.14 3.54 6.53
N TYR A 433 -14.19 4.84 6.83
CA TYR A 433 -13.94 5.87 5.81
C TYR A 433 -12.48 5.87 5.34
N MET A 434 -11.51 5.70 6.24
CA MET A 434 -10.10 5.56 5.87
C MET A 434 -9.87 4.34 4.98
N GLY A 435 -10.46 3.19 5.34
CA GLY A 435 -10.40 1.98 4.54
C GLY A 435 -10.96 2.16 3.12
N LEU A 436 -12.09 2.86 2.99
CA LEU A 436 -12.66 3.24 1.69
C LEU A 436 -11.71 4.07 0.84
N ILE A 437 -11.16 5.16 1.40
CA ILE A 437 -10.25 6.06 0.67
C ILE A 437 -8.97 5.33 0.24
N LEU A 438 -8.44 4.45 1.09
CA LEU A 438 -7.24 3.65 0.84
C LEU A 438 -7.53 2.36 0.03
N SER A 439 -8.61 2.31 -0.73
CA SER A 439 -8.93 1.18 -1.62
C SER A 439 -9.34 1.67 -3.00
N ASN A 440 -9.67 0.78 -3.93
CA ASN A 440 -10.32 1.15 -5.20
C ASN A 440 -11.85 1.13 -5.12
N VAL A 441 -12.44 0.79 -3.97
CA VAL A 441 -13.89 0.71 -3.80
C VAL A 441 -14.53 2.09 -3.95
N LYS A 442 -15.38 2.30 -4.96
CA LYS A 442 -15.93 3.65 -5.20
C LYS A 442 -16.69 4.15 -3.99
N VAL A 443 -16.29 5.34 -3.52
CA VAL A 443 -16.71 5.87 -2.21
C VAL A 443 -18.17 6.29 -2.25
N TYR A 444 -18.68 6.74 -3.40
CA TYR A 444 -20.09 7.10 -3.57
C TYR A 444 -21.10 5.99 -3.24
N ARG A 445 -20.65 4.74 -2.98
CA ARG A 445 -21.52 3.69 -2.42
C ARG A 445 -22.10 4.04 -1.07
N VAL A 446 -21.36 4.78 -0.24
CA VAL A 446 -21.88 5.26 1.06
C VAL A 446 -22.70 6.54 0.92
N LYS A 447 -22.62 7.21 -0.24
CA LYS A 447 -23.28 8.49 -0.54
C LYS A 447 -22.97 9.64 0.43
N GLN A 448 -21.97 9.49 1.31
CA GLN A 448 -21.64 10.45 2.37
C GLN A 448 -20.19 10.94 2.26
N ALA A 449 -19.97 12.21 2.61
CA ALA A 449 -18.68 12.78 2.92
C ALA A 449 -18.39 12.68 4.42
N LEU A 450 -17.13 12.48 4.79
CA LEU A 450 -16.69 12.52 6.18
C LEU A 450 -16.46 13.96 6.62
N VAL A 451 -17.02 14.35 7.76
CA VAL A 451 -16.83 15.68 8.35
C VAL A 451 -16.26 15.52 9.75
N LEU A 452 -14.99 15.88 9.92
CA LEU A 452 -14.34 16.02 11.21
C LEU A 452 -14.60 17.43 11.73
N TRP A 453 -15.39 17.53 12.80
CA TRP A 453 -15.85 18.82 13.32
C TRP A 453 -15.39 19.05 14.75
N SER A 454 -14.96 20.28 15.06
CA SER A 454 -14.78 20.73 16.44
C SER A 454 -14.90 22.23 16.55
N LEU A 455 -15.66 22.72 17.52
CA LEU A 455 -15.72 24.16 17.83
C LEU A 455 -14.34 24.74 18.18
N LEU A 456 -13.48 23.93 18.78
CA LEU A 456 -12.15 24.32 19.20
C LEU A 456 -11.11 23.86 18.17
N GLY A 457 -10.13 24.73 17.90
CA GLY A 457 -8.95 24.34 17.13
C GLY A 457 -8.10 23.31 17.88
N ASN A 458 -7.07 22.77 17.22
CA ASN A 458 -6.08 21.89 17.85
C ASN A 458 -6.61 20.54 18.39
N SER A 459 -7.66 19.99 17.78
CA SER A 459 -8.16 18.63 18.08
C SER A 459 -7.50 17.51 17.25
N GLY A 460 -6.47 17.84 16.46
CA GLY A 460 -5.73 16.84 15.67
C GLY A 460 -6.34 16.47 14.31
N LYS A 461 -7.50 17.03 13.92
CA LYS A 461 -8.21 16.73 12.64
C LYS A 461 -7.32 16.81 11.39
N THR A 462 -6.43 17.79 11.30
CA THR A 462 -5.56 17.94 10.12
C THR A 462 -4.53 16.80 10.02
N GLN A 463 -4.12 16.21 11.15
CA GLN A 463 -3.12 15.15 11.18
C GLN A 463 -3.63 13.85 10.54
N ILE A 464 -4.92 13.50 10.68
CA ILE A 464 -5.47 12.29 10.02
C ILE A 464 -5.55 12.47 8.50
N LEU A 465 -5.90 13.67 8.03
CA LEU A 465 -5.92 13.97 6.59
C LEU A 465 -4.52 13.91 6.00
N ASN A 466 -3.52 14.42 6.72
CA ASN A 466 -2.11 14.32 6.32
C ASN A 466 -1.63 12.86 6.31
N LEU A 467 -1.98 12.07 7.33
CA LEU A 467 -1.65 10.64 7.39
C LEU A 467 -2.24 9.87 6.21
N VAL A 468 -3.53 10.07 5.91
CA VAL A 468 -4.17 9.47 4.73
C VAL A 468 -3.46 9.91 3.44
N GLY A 469 -3.05 11.18 3.35
CA GLY A 469 -2.32 11.69 2.19
C GLY A 469 -0.94 11.08 1.99
N GLU A 470 -0.20 10.82 3.07
CA GLU A 470 1.09 10.14 3.00
C GLU A 470 0.94 8.67 2.62
N LEU A 471 -0.10 7.99 3.13
CA LEU A 471 -0.41 6.59 2.77
C LEU A 471 -0.87 6.46 1.31
N LEU A 472 -1.73 7.37 0.84
CA LEU A 472 -2.31 7.34 -0.50
C LEU A 472 -1.36 7.88 -1.58
N GLY A 473 -0.51 8.84 -1.22
CA GLY A 473 0.25 9.68 -2.15
C GLY A 473 -0.41 11.04 -2.32
N THR A 474 0.35 12.11 -2.08
CA THR A 474 -0.15 13.50 -2.13
C THR A 474 -0.63 13.91 -3.53
N ASP A 475 -0.10 13.29 -4.59
CA ASP A 475 -0.56 13.47 -5.97
C ASP A 475 -1.94 12.87 -6.23
N LYS A 476 -2.50 12.08 -5.31
CA LYS A 476 -3.86 11.50 -5.39
C LYS A 476 -4.90 12.28 -4.60
N ILE A 477 -4.50 13.39 -3.98
CA ILE A 477 -5.40 14.32 -3.29
C ILE A 477 -5.65 15.56 -4.14
N ALA A 478 -6.88 16.07 -4.09
CA ALA A 478 -7.22 17.43 -4.50
C ALA A 478 -7.66 18.24 -3.29
N ASN A 479 -7.19 19.48 -3.19
CA ASN A 479 -7.64 20.42 -2.15
C ASN A 479 -8.56 21.44 -2.80
N ILE A 480 -9.87 21.27 -2.61
CA ILE A 480 -10.90 22.13 -3.22
C ILE A 480 -11.83 22.62 -2.11
N PRO A 481 -11.86 23.94 -1.83
CA PRO A 481 -12.83 24.50 -0.91
C PRO A 481 -14.26 24.18 -1.37
N ILE A 482 -15.16 23.88 -0.43
CA ILE A 482 -16.55 23.48 -0.79
C ILE A 482 -17.30 24.59 -1.55
N GLN A 483 -16.94 25.86 -1.34
CA GLN A 483 -17.49 27.02 -2.05
C GLN A 483 -17.05 27.09 -3.51
N GLN A 484 -16.01 26.33 -3.88
CA GLN A 484 -15.56 26.13 -5.27
C GLN A 484 -16.10 24.83 -5.87
N MET A 485 -16.99 24.12 -5.18
CA MET A 485 -17.72 22.98 -5.72
C MET A 485 -19.06 23.45 -6.31
N ASN A 486 -18.98 24.30 -7.33
CA ASN A 486 -20.14 24.80 -8.07
C ASN A 486 -19.82 24.93 -9.55
N GLU A 487 -20.85 25.14 -10.36
CA GLU A 487 -20.69 25.31 -11.81
C GLU A 487 -19.86 26.55 -12.19
N ALA A 488 -19.68 27.54 -11.33
CA ALA A 488 -18.81 28.69 -11.65
C ALA A 488 -17.31 28.35 -11.56
N SER A 489 -16.95 27.25 -10.88
CA SER A 489 -15.57 26.89 -10.52
C SER A 489 -15.06 25.65 -11.27
N LYS A 490 -15.52 25.43 -12.51
CA LYS A 490 -15.28 24.21 -13.30
C LYS A 490 -13.80 23.88 -13.50
N PHE A 491 -12.92 24.89 -13.54
CA PHE A 491 -11.47 24.70 -13.61
C PHE A 491 -10.88 24.05 -12.35
N ALA A 492 -11.42 24.34 -11.16
CA ALA A 492 -10.99 23.71 -9.91
C ALA A 492 -11.35 22.22 -9.91
N LEU A 493 -12.54 21.88 -10.42
CA LEU A 493 -13.00 20.49 -10.58
C LEU A 493 -12.16 19.70 -11.57
N GLY A 494 -11.54 20.33 -12.58
CA GLY A 494 -10.61 19.65 -13.48
C GLY A 494 -9.42 18.98 -12.77
N SER A 495 -9.08 19.40 -11.54
CA SER A 495 -8.00 18.80 -10.75
C SER A 495 -8.34 17.47 -10.09
N ILE A 496 -9.61 17.03 -10.10
CA ILE A 496 -10.06 15.80 -9.44
C ILE A 496 -9.84 14.52 -10.28
N ILE A 497 -9.44 14.67 -11.54
CA ILE A 497 -9.17 13.53 -12.45
C ILE A 497 -8.02 12.69 -11.86
N GLY A 498 -8.25 11.38 -11.72
CA GLY A 498 -7.25 10.45 -11.15
C GLY A 498 -6.98 10.65 -9.65
N LYS A 499 -7.80 11.45 -8.96
CA LYS A 499 -7.71 11.64 -7.50
C LYS A 499 -8.64 10.67 -6.77
N ARG A 500 -8.29 10.37 -5.51
CA ARG A 500 -9.06 9.48 -4.64
C ARG A 500 -9.70 10.17 -3.44
N LEU A 501 -9.19 11.35 -3.08
CA LEU A 501 -9.70 12.16 -1.99
C LEU A 501 -9.74 13.63 -2.39
N ILE A 502 -10.90 14.26 -2.18
CA ILE A 502 -10.98 15.71 -2.07
C ILE A 502 -10.92 16.06 -0.59
N SER A 503 -9.87 16.78 -0.21
CA SER A 503 -9.65 17.23 1.16
C SER A 503 -10.04 18.71 1.27
N ILE A 504 -10.78 19.05 2.33
CA ILE A 504 -11.20 20.41 2.65
C ILE A 504 -10.69 20.73 4.05
N GLY A 505 -9.60 21.48 4.15
CA GLY A 505 -9.01 21.93 5.41
C GLY A 505 -9.38 23.38 5.75
N ASP A 506 -9.42 23.69 7.04
CA ASP A 506 -9.58 25.05 7.60
C ASP A 506 -10.76 25.85 7.01
N GLN A 507 -11.89 25.18 6.82
CA GLN A 507 -13.11 25.87 6.41
C GLN A 507 -13.65 26.74 7.55
N THR A 508 -13.63 28.06 7.34
CA THR A 508 -14.38 29.02 8.16
C THR A 508 -15.83 29.08 7.66
N GLY A 509 -16.80 29.21 8.59
CA GLY A 509 -18.24 29.04 8.34
C GLY A 509 -18.76 29.84 7.15
N SER A 510 -18.83 29.19 5.99
CA SER A 510 -19.13 29.83 4.71
C SER A 510 -20.47 29.35 4.18
N GLU A 511 -21.23 30.27 3.59
CA GLU A 511 -22.48 29.95 2.92
C GLU A 511 -22.23 29.33 1.54
N ILE A 512 -22.80 28.15 1.33
CA ILE A 512 -22.81 27.44 0.05
C ILE A 512 -24.15 27.74 -0.61
N LYS A 513 -24.10 28.47 -1.73
CA LYS A 513 -25.30 28.88 -2.49
C LYS A 513 -25.88 27.76 -3.35
N ASP A 514 -25.02 26.86 -3.83
CA ASP A 514 -25.39 25.77 -4.74
C ASP A 514 -24.65 24.50 -4.28
N SER A 515 -25.43 23.50 -3.87
CA SER A 515 -24.97 22.21 -3.37
C SER A 515 -25.01 21.10 -4.44
N SER A 516 -25.43 21.41 -5.67
CA SER A 516 -25.68 20.42 -6.74
C SER A 516 -24.44 19.57 -7.05
N VAL A 517 -23.29 20.20 -7.31
CA VAL A 517 -22.04 19.51 -7.62
C VAL A 517 -21.58 18.65 -6.44
N PHE A 518 -21.72 19.12 -5.21
CA PHE A 518 -21.40 18.32 -4.02
C PHE A 518 -22.28 17.05 -3.92
N LYS A 519 -23.58 17.18 -4.20
CA LYS A 519 -24.52 16.04 -4.25
C LYS A 519 -24.17 15.07 -5.39
N GLN A 520 -23.75 15.57 -6.54
CA GLN A 520 -23.30 14.76 -7.67
C GLN A 520 -22.02 13.98 -7.33
N LEU A 521 -21.00 14.66 -6.78
CA LEU A 521 -19.73 14.06 -6.39
C LEU A 521 -19.89 12.97 -5.32
N THR A 522 -20.67 13.24 -4.27
CA THR A 522 -20.95 12.24 -3.22
C THR A 522 -21.87 11.12 -3.72
N GLY A 523 -22.72 11.39 -4.72
CA GLY A 523 -23.74 10.46 -5.23
C GLY A 523 -23.26 9.51 -6.32
N GLY A 524 -22.11 9.80 -6.93
CA GLY A 524 -21.62 9.04 -8.09
C GLY A 524 -22.23 9.47 -9.40
N ASP A 525 -22.78 10.69 -9.47
CA ASP A 525 -23.30 11.28 -10.70
C ASP A 525 -22.18 11.91 -11.52
N ALA A 526 -22.39 12.00 -12.84
CA ALA A 526 -21.41 12.61 -13.73
C ALA A 526 -21.42 14.14 -13.59
N VAL A 527 -20.26 14.72 -13.24
CA VAL A 527 -20.07 16.17 -13.17
C VAL A 527 -19.39 16.68 -14.43
N LYS A 528 -19.78 17.87 -14.91
CA LYS A 528 -19.10 18.53 -16.02
C LYS A 528 -17.79 19.15 -15.51
N ILE A 529 -16.67 18.78 -16.13
CA ILE A 529 -15.35 19.32 -15.81
C ILE A 529 -14.72 19.99 -17.03
N GLU A 530 -13.98 21.08 -16.77
CA GLU A 530 -13.35 21.91 -17.80
C GLU A 530 -11.86 22.07 -17.46
N PRO A 531 -10.98 21.13 -17.88
CA PRO A 531 -9.55 21.29 -17.70
C PRO A 531 -9.04 22.48 -18.52
N LYS A 532 -8.02 23.19 -18.00
CA LYS A 532 -7.44 24.35 -18.70
C LYS A 532 -6.96 23.96 -20.10
N ASN A 533 -7.36 24.74 -21.10
CA ASN A 533 -7.01 24.58 -22.51
C ASN A 533 -7.46 23.23 -23.14
N LYS A 534 -8.51 22.60 -22.59
CA LYS A 534 -9.09 21.34 -23.11
C LYS A 534 -10.61 21.49 -23.27
N GLN A 535 -11.21 20.56 -24.02
CA GLN A 535 -12.66 20.50 -24.14
C GLN A 535 -13.32 20.08 -22.80
N PRO A 536 -14.58 20.45 -22.57
CA PRO A 536 -15.33 19.94 -21.43
C PRO A 536 -15.82 18.50 -21.64
N PHE A 537 -15.80 17.71 -20.57
CA PHE A 537 -16.45 16.39 -20.52
C PHE A 537 -17.12 16.12 -19.18
N TYR A 538 -17.87 15.03 -19.14
CA TYR A 538 -18.48 14.48 -17.95
C TYR A 538 -17.59 13.41 -17.29
N TYR A 539 -17.44 13.52 -15.98
CA TYR A 539 -16.62 12.64 -15.15
C TYR A 539 -17.37 12.21 -13.90
N ILE A 540 -17.33 10.91 -13.59
CA ILE A 540 -17.86 10.37 -12.34
C ILE A 540 -16.68 10.23 -11.39
N PHE A 541 -16.69 10.95 -10.27
CA PHE A 541 -15.61 10.91 -9.29
C PHE A 541 -15.69 9.64 -8.44
N PRO A 542 -14.70 8.72 -8.48
CA PRO A 542 -14.74 7.50 -7.69
C PRO A 542 -14.35 7.73 -6.22
N GLY A 543 -13.62 8.82 -5.95
CA GLY A 543 -13.07 9.21 -4.65
C GLY A 543 -14.09 9.69 -3.63
N GLY A 544 -13.60 9.98 -2.42
CA GLY A 544 -14.40 10.54 -1.33
C GLY A 544 -14.07 12.00 -1.06
N ILE A 545 -14.89 12.62 -0.21
CA ILE A 545 -14.67 13.98 0.29
C ILE A 545 -14.46 13.90 1.80
N ALA A 546 -13.40 14.52 2.32
CA ALA A 546 -13.19 14.66 3.76
C ALA A 546 -13.04 16.13 4.12
N ILE A 547 -13.79 16.56 5.13
CA ILE A 547 -13.86 17.95 5.57
C ILE A 547 -13.36 18.03 6.99
N ALA A 548 -12.32 18.84 7.24
CA ALA A 548 -11.91 19.24 8.57
C ALA A 548 -12.30 20.72 8.77
N CYS A 549 -13.27 20.97 9.63
CA CYS A 549 -13.82 22.30 9.84
C CYS A 549 -14.01 22.62 11.33
N ASN A 550 -13.94 23.92 11.65
CA ASN A 550 -14.30 24.40 12.99
C ASN A 550 -15.77 24.81 13.06
N ASN A 551 -16.27 25.37 11.96
CA ASN A 551 -17.68 25.69 11.76
C ASN A 551 -18.23 24.78 10.67
N LEU A 552 -19.36 24.14 10.93
CA LEU A 552 -20.05 23.35 9.91
C LEU A 552 -20.53 24.29 8.79
N PRO A 553 -20.50 23.85 7.52
CA PRO A 553 -20.98 24.64 6.39
C PRO A 553 -22.47 25.00 6.54
N SER A 554 -22.94 26.04 5.87
CA SER A 554 -24.38 26.29 5.71
C SER A 554 -24.76 26.19 4.22
N PHE A 555 -25.96 25.68 3.93
CA PHE A 555 -26.44 25.47 2.56
C PHE A 555 -27.74 26.26 2.36
N GLN A 556 -27.74 27.21 1.41
CA GLN A 556 -28.89 28.09 1.16
C GLN A 556 -29.96 27.48 0.25
N ASP A 557 -29.56 26.61 -0.67
CA ASP A 557 -30.42 26.00 -1.68
C ASP A 557 -31.20 24.78 -1.17
N ASP A 558 -30.77 24.17 -0.07
CA ASP A 558 -31.39 22.97 0.45
C ASP A 558 -32.62 23.30 1.31
N LYS A 559 -33.80 22.99 0.76
CA LYS A 559 -35.09 23.18 1.42
C LYS A 559 -35.46 22.04 2.39
N GLY A 560 -34.50 21.21 2.79
CA GLY A 560 -34.67 20.17 3.81
C GLY A 560 -34.13 18.80 3.41
N GLY A 561 -33.33 18.21 4.30
CA GLY A 561 -32.99 16.77 4.34
C GLY A 561 -31.83 16.33 3.44
N HIS A 562 -31.91 16.59 2.13
CA HIS A 562 -31.07 15.89 1.15
C HIS A 562 -29.57 16.15 1.29
N ILE A 563 -29.15 17.34 1.75
CA ILE A 563 -27.72 17.61 1.97
C ILE A 563 -27.20 16.91 3.23
N PHE A 564 -28.02 16.81 4.27
CA PHE A 564 -27.64 16.20 5.55
C PHE A 564 -27.38 14.70 5.38
N GLU A 565 -28.13 14.03 4.49
CA GLU A 565 -27.90 12.64 4.10
C GLU A 565 -26.55 12.41 3.40
N ARG A 566 -25.89 13.48 2.94
CA ARG A 566 -24.56 13.43 2.31
C ARG A 566 -23.41 13.69 3.28
N LEU A 567 -23.70 13.88 4.57
CA LEU A 567 -22.70 14.21 5.58
C LEU A 567 -22.68 13.14 6.67
N CYS A 568 -21.48 12.71 7.04
CA CYS A 568 -21.23 11.91 8.22
C CYS A 568 -20.35 12.74 9.16
N VAL A 569 -20.97 13.39 10.16
CA VAL A 569 -20.28 14.29 11.09
C VAL A 569 -19.73 13.52 12.28
N VAL A 570 -18.43 13.61 12.48
CA VAL A 570 -17.71 13.07 13.63
C VAL A 570 -17.25 14.22 14.53
N PRO A 571 -17.82 14.37 15.75
CA PRO A 571 -17.42 15.42 16.67
C PRO A 571 -16.09 15.08 17.38
N CYS A 572 -15.09 15.93 17.17
CA CYS A 572 -13.74 15.86 17.74
C CYS A 572 -13.58 16.93 18.83
N THR A 573 -14.32 16.78 19.92
CA THR A 573 -14.48 17.82 20.96
C THR A 573 -13.31 17.94 21.94
N ASN A 574 -12.44 16.94 22.00
CA ASN A 574 -11.23 16.98 22.80
C ASN A 574 -10.20 17.95 22.20
N THR A 575 -9.65 18.85 23.02
CA THR A 575 -8.64 19.84 22.60
C THR A 575 -7.30 19.49 23.19
N ILE A 576 -6.27 19.40 22.35
CA ILE A 576 -4.94 19.02 22.80
C ILE A 576 -4.20 20.23 23.37
N GLU A 577 -3.88 20.16 24.66
CA GLU A 577 -3.06 21.13 25.38
C GLU A 577 -1.71 21.34 24.68
N GLN A 578 -1.21 22.57 24.71
CA GLN A 578 -0.02 22.97 23.97
C GLN A 578 1.20 22.10 24.28
N ASP A 579 1.41 21.76 25.55
CA ASP A 579 2.56 20.98 26.02
C ASP A 579 2.49 19.50 25.62
N ARG A 580 1.28 19.01 25.31
CA ARG A 580 1.04 17.64 24.81
C ARG A 580 1.13 17.56 23.28
N ARG A 581 1.31 18.69 22.59
CA ARG A 581 1.41 18.71 21.12
C ARG A 581 2.78 18.24 20.68
N ASP A 582 2.77 17.23 19.83
CA ASP A 582 3.96 16.64 19.25
C ASP A 582 4.08 17.05 17.79
N SER A 583 5.04 17.91 17.46
CA SER A 583 5.29 18.37 16.09
C SER A 583 5.75 17.24 15.16
N ALA A 584 6.28 16.14 15.71
CA ALA A 584 6.73 14.97 14.96
C ALA A 584 5.68 13.83 14.99
N LEU A 585 4.43 14.12 15.38
CA LEU A 585 3.38 13.11 15.51
C LEU A 585 3.15 12.34 14.21
N LEU A 586 3.06 13.04 13.08
CA LEU A 586 2.88 12.41 11.76
C LEU A 586 4.03 11.45 11.43
N ASP A 587 5.29 11.90 11.59
CA ASP A 587 6.47 11.06 11.35
C ASP A 587 6.50 9.81 12.24
N LYS A 588 6.01 9.93 13.48
CA LYS A 588 5.89 8.79 14.39
C LYS A 588 4.79 7.82 13.93
N MET A 589 3.61 8.32 13.55
CA MET A 589 2.53 7.48 13.00
C MET A 589 2.96 6.79 11.70
N LEU A 590 3.74 7.45 10.83
CA LEU A 590 4.23 6.85 9.58
C LEU A 590 5.21 5.69 9.78
N LYS A 591 5.81 5.55 10.97
CA LYS A 591 6.58 4.34 11.35
C LYS A 591 5.67 3.14 11.63
N GLU A 592 4.40 3.38 11.95
CA GLU A 592 3.38 2.38 12.25
C GLU A 592 2.44 2.12 11.04
N ARG A 593 2.75 2.71 9.87
CA ARG A 593 1.88 2.76 8.68
C ARG A 593 1.29 1.42 8.23
N ASN A 594 2.02 0.32 8.36
CA ASN A 594 1.53 -1.01 7.97
C ASN A 594 0.40 -1.46 8.90
N ALA A 595 0.58 -1.29 10.21
CA ALA A 595 -0.45 -1.60 11.21
C ALA A 595 -1.66 -0.66 11.10
N ILE A 596 -1.43 0.62 10.79
CA ILE A 596 -2.50 1.60 10.51
C ILE A 596 -3.30 1.20 9.27
N PHE A 597 -2.63 0.73 8.22
CA PHE A 597 -3.31 0.21 7.03
C PHE A 597 -4.12 -1.04 7.36
N ASN A 598 -3.57 -2.00 8.12
CA ASN A 598 -4.30 -3.19 8.57
C ASN A 598 -5.58 -2.82 9.32
N TRP A 599 -5.50 -1.84 10.23
CA TRP A 599 -6.68 -1.32 10.91
C TRP A 599 -7.68 -0.67 9.96
N SER A 600 -7.23 0.15 9.01
CA SER A 600 -8.12 0.77 8.02
C SER A 600 -8.82 -0.30 7.15
N LEU A 601 -8.09 -1.36 6.82
CA LEU A 601 -8.58 -2.51 6.04
C LEU A 601 -9.64 -3.31 6.80
N GLU A 602 -9.50 -3.49 8.11
CA GLU A 602 -10.55 -4.08 8.96
C GLU A 602 -11.85 -3.26 8.90
N GLY A 603 -11.74 -1.93 8.94
CA GLY A 603 -12.90 -1.04 8.76
C GLY A 603 -13.54 -1.20 7.40
N LEU A 604 -12.74 -1.24 6.32
CA LEU A 604 -13.26 -1.47 4.98
C LEU A 604 -14.05 -2.79 4.88
N HIS A 605 -13.50 -3.88 5.39
CA HIS A 605 -14.20 -5.17 5.39
C HIS A 605 -15.51 -5.11 6.17
N ARG A 606 -15.50 -4.52 7.37
CA ARG A 606 -16.73 -4.33 8.16
C ARG A 606 -17.78 -3.53 7.39
N LEU A 607 -17.37 -2.46 6.72
CA LEU A 607 -18.27 -1.63 5.91
C LEU A 607 -18.85 -2.38 4.71
N MET A 608 -18.04 -3.17 4.02
CA MET A 608 -18.48 -4.01 2.90
C MET A 608 -19.47 -5.09 3.38
N ASP A 609 -19.15 -5.74 4.50
CA ASP A 609 -19.99 -6.76 5.13
C ASP A 609 -21.33 -6.17 5.62
N HIS A 610 -21.35 -4.87 5.97
CA HIS A 610 -22.56 -4.11 6.33
C HIS A 610 -23.21 -3.36 5.15
N ASN A 611 -22.96 -3.79 3.90
CA ASN A 611 -23.56 -3.23 2.69
C ASN A 611 -23.39 -1.70 2.57
N PHE A 612 -22.17 -1.22 2.84
CA PHE A 612 -21.78 0.19 2.71
C PHE A 612 -22.56 1.15 3.61
N LYS A 613 -23.00 0.67 4.78
CA LYS A 613 -23.56 1.50 5.85
C LYS A 613 -22.54 1.64 6.98
N PHE A 614 -22.22 2.87 7.36
CA PHE A 614 -21.31 3.11 8.48
C PHE A 614 -21.84 2.49 9.77
N THR A 615 -20.91 2.13 10.64
CA THR A 615 -21.21 1.73 12.00
C THR A 615 -21.96 2.85 12.73
N TYR A 616 -23.03 2.48 13.45
CA TYR A 616 -23.81 3.42 14.24
C TYR A 616 -22.95 4.04 15.34
N SER A 617 -23.07 5.36 15.50
CA SER A 617 -22.38 6.15 16.52
C SER A 617 -23.35 7.18 17.08
N SER A 618 -23.71 7.06 18.35
CA SER A 618 -24.64 8.00 19.01
C SER A 618 -24.13 9.43 18.94
N ALA A 619 -22.81 9.64 19.12
CA ALA A 619 -22.20 10.96 19.03
C ALA A 619 -22.27 11.56 17.61
N CYS A 620 -22.19 10.74 16.56
CA CYS A 620 -22.32 11.20 15.18
C CYS A 620 -23.77 11.55 14.84
N GLU A 621 -24.73 10.72 15.26
CA GLU A 621 -26.16 10.98 15.06
C GLU A 621 -26.62 12.23 15.81
N GLU A 622 -26.17 12.41 17.04
CA GLU A 622 -26.43 13.62 17.83
C GLU A 622 -25.82 14.86 17.18
N ALA A 623 -24.56 14.80 16.75
CA ALA A 623 -23.93 15.93 16.05
C ALA A 623 -24.66 16.31 14.76
N MET A 624 -25.17 15.31 14.01
CA MET A 624 -25.98 15.54 12.81
C MET A 624 -27.36 16.12 13.13
N ARG A 625 -28.04 15.63 14.16
CA ARG A 625 -29.31 16.16 14.63
C ARG A 625 -29.17 17.62 15.03
N ASP A 626 -28.21 17.93 15.90
CA ASP A 626 -27.94 19.28 16.40
C ASP A 626 -27.58 20.24 15.26
N TYR A 627 -26.82 19.76 14.27
CA TYR A 627 -26.49 20.53 13.08
C TYR A 627 -27.72 20.85 12.23
N ARG A 628 -28.62 19.88 12.03
CA ARG A 628 -29.86 20.06 11.29
C ARG A 628 -30.82 21.00 12.01
N GLU A 629 -30.99 20.87 13.32
CA GLU A 629 -31.85 21.74 14.14
C GLU A 629 -31.40 23.21 14.10
N LYS A 630 -30.09 23.46 13.99
CA LYS A 630 -29.55 24.83 13.84
C LYS A 630 -29.88 25.48 12.51
N LEU A 631 -29.99 24.70 11.43
CA LEU A 631 -30.20 25.22 10.07
C LEU A 631 -31.67 25.16 9.61
N ASP A 632 -32.45 24.23 10.15
CA ASP A 632 -33.84 24.00 9.78
C ASP A 632 -34.77 24.18 10.98
N THR A 633 -35.33 25.39 11.09
CA THR A 633 -36.29 25.76 12.15
C THR A 633 -37.57 24.91 12.12
N VAL A 634 -38.00 24.39 10.96
CA VAL A 634 -39.16 23.49 10.87
C VAL A 634 -38.80 22.13 11.45
N TYR A 635 -37.64 21.59 11.09
CA TYR A 635 -37.14 20.34 11.67
C TYR A 635 -36.94 20.44 13.18
N ARG A 636 -36.39 21.55 13.65
CA ARG A 636 -36.24 21.80 15.08
C ARG A 636 -37.59 21.82 15.81
N TYR A 637 -38.55 22.57 15.28
CA TYR A 637 -39.90 22.59 15.84
C TYR A 637 -40.58 21.20 15.83
N LEU A 638 -40.40 20.43 14.75
CA LEU A 638 -40.88 19.05 14.71
C LEU A 638 -40.24 18.19 15.81
N SER A 639 -38.92 18.27 15.96
CA SER A 639 -38.15 17.45 16.91
C SER A 639 -38.46 17.79 18.37
N GLU A 640 -38.78 19.06 18.66
CA GLU A 640 -39.13 19.51 20.01
C GLU A 640 -40.58 19.16 20.41
N PHE A 641 -41.55 19.23 19.48
CA PHE A 641 -42.98 19.19 19.85
C PHE A 641 -43.77 18.00 19.28
N TYR A 642 -43.22 17.24 18.33
CA TYR A 642 -43.95 16.19 17.62
C TYR A 642 -43.16 14.87 17.60
N ILE A 643 -43.91 13.78 17.47
CA ILE A 643 -43.37 12.45 17.19
C ILE A 643 -43.80 12.08 15.78
N ILE A 644 -42.83 11.82 14.90
CA ILE A 644 -43.07 11.30 13.55
C ILE A 644 -43.29 9.79 13.69
N THR A 645 -44.53 9.34 13.49
CA THR A 645 -44.94 7.96 13.75
C THR A 645 -44.90 7.08 12.52
N GLY A 646 -44.94 7.68 11.32
CA GLY A 646 -45.09 6.93 10.06
C GLY A 646 -46.51 6.38 9.84
N ASP A 647 -47.40 6.53 10.83
CA ASP A 647 -48.80 6.09 10.73
C ASP A 647 -49.65 7.17 10.07
N ARG A 648 -50.25 6.83 8.93
CA ARG A 648 -51.08 7.74 8.14
C ARG A 648 -52.34 8.20 8.90
N ALA A 649 -52.76 7.47 9.93
CA ALA A 649 -53.87 7.83 10.81
C ALA A 649 -53.51 8.98 11.77
N ASP A 650 -52.25 9.08 12.17
CA ASP A 650 -51.76 10.21 12.97
C ASP A 650 -51.65 11.43 12.07
N MET A 651 -52.35 12.50 12.45
CA MET A 651 -52.42 13.72 11.67
C MET A 651 -52.64 14.93 12.55
N VAL A 652 -52.20 16.09 12.07
CA VAL A 652 -52.44 17.38 12.70
C VAL A 652 -52.95 18.38 11.66
N LEU A 653 -53.83 19.29 12.06
CA LEU A 653 -54.35 20.32 11.17
C LEU A 653 -53.20 21.18 10.65
N LYS A 654 -53.09 21.30 9.32
CA LYS A 654 -52.03 22.06 8.67
C LYS A 654 -52.02 23.52 9.14
N ALA A 655 -53.20 24.12 9.25
CA ALA A 655 -53.35 25.51 9.70
C ALA A 655 -52.87 25.70 11.15
N ASP A 656 -53.19 24.75 12.03
CA ASP A 656 -52.79 24.83 13.43
C ASP A 656 -51.28 24.65 13.59
N PHE A 657 -50.69 23.72 12.85
CA PHE A 657 -49.24 23.52 12.80
C PHE A 657 -48.51 24.76 12.26
N ASP A 658 -48.91 25.25 11.08
CA ASP A 658 -48.25 26.41 10.43
C ASP A 658 -48.28 27.64 11.36
N SER A 659 -49.41 27.92 12.00
CA SER A 659 -49.55 29.05 12.94
C SER A 659 -48.73 28.85 14.21
N ALA A 660 -48.74 27.65 14.80
CA ALA A 660 -47.98 27.38 16.02
C ALA A 660 -46.46 27.44 15.79
N TYR A 661 -45.99 26.93 14.64
CA TYR A 661 -44.60 27.06 14.20
C TYR A 661 -44.17 28.52 14.02
N ILE A 662 -44.96 29.34 13.31
CA ILE A 662 -44.63 30.76 13.09
C ILE A 662 -44.54 31.49 14.42
N ASN A 663 -45.51 31.27 15.32
CA ASN A 663 -45.50 31.89 16.65
C ASN A 663 -44.30 31.44 17.48
N TRP A 664 -43.97 30.14 17.47
CA TRP A 664 -42.78 29.63 18.15
C TRP A 664 -41.50 30.26 17.61
N CYS A 665 -41.37 30.46 16.29
CA CYS A 665 -40.23 31.16 15.72
C CYS A 665 -40.14 32.61 16.21
N VAL A 666 -41.26 33.36 16.22
CA VAL A 666 -41.28 34.75 16.69
C VAL A 666 -40.87 34.85 18.17
N LEU A 667 -41.41 33.96 19.01
CA LEU A 667 -41.13 33.96 20.45
C LEU A 667 -39.69 33.57 20.80
N ASN A 668 -39.05 32.77 19.96
CA ASN A 668 -37.66 32.33 20.15
C ASN A 668 -36.66 33.08 19.26
N GLU A 669 -37.07 34.20 18.67
CA GLU A 669 -36.24 35.04 17.78
C GLU A 669 -35.65 34.30 16.56
N PHE A 670 -36.31 33.22 16.12
CA PHE A 670 -35.96 32.51 14.90
C PHE A 670 -36.63 33.12 13.67
N THR A 671 -35.92 33.08 12.55
CA THR A 671 -36.52 33.40 11.25
C THR A 671 -37.37 32.23 10.77
N HIS A 672 -38.68 32.45 10.67
CA HIS A 672 -39.62 31.47 10.11
C HIS A 672 -39.47 31.41 8.58
N VAL A 673 -39.74 30.24 8.01
CA VAL A 673 -39.82 30.10 6.54
C VAL A 673 -41.24 30.37 6.04
N ASN A 674 -41.36 30.69 4.74
CA ASN A 674 -42.67 30.90 4.12
C ASN A 674 -43.52 29.59 4.08
N LYS A 675 -44.83 29.73 3.89
CA LYS A 675 -45.78 28.58 3.92
C LYS A 675 -45.46 27.45 2.94
N GLN A 676 -44.89 27.77 1.78
CA GLN A 676 -44.49 26.76 0.81
C GLN A 676 -43.30 25.95 1.34
N ASN A 677 -42.28 26.62 1.88
CA ASN A 677 -41.12 25.98 2.47
C ASN A 677 -41.47 25.19 3.75
N ILE A 678 -42.46 25.61 4.55
CA ILE A 678 -42.97 24.78 5.66
C ILE A 678 -43.47 23.45 5.11
N ARG A 679 -44.33 23.49 4.08
CA ARG A 679 -44.88 22.29 3.45
C ARG A 679 -43.77 21.39 2.88
N ASP A 680 -42.84 21.96 2.11
CA ASP A 680 -41.75 21.21 1.49
C ASP A 680 -40.88 20.52 2.57
N ARG A 681 -40.57 21.22 3.67
CA ARG A 681 -39.81 20.67 4.81
C ARG A 681 -40.57 19.60 5.58
N MET A 682 -41.89 19.76 5.74
CA MET A 682 -42.74 18.74 6.35
C MET A 682 -42.76 17.47 5.50
N GLU A 683 -42.96 17.60 4.19
CA GLU A 683 -42.89 16.48 3.24
C GLU A 683 -41.51 15.78 3.29
N ALA A 684 -40.42 16.54 3.32
CA ALA A 684 -39.05 16.01 3.43
C ALA A 684 -38.77 15.26 4.76
N ASN A 685 -39.55 15.55 5.81
CA ASN A 685 -39.49 14.84 7.09
C ASN A 685 -40.46 13.64 7.17
N GLY A 686 -41.09 13.26 6.05
CA GLY A 686 -42.04 12.16 6.02
C GLY A 686 -43.43 12.54 6.54
N CYS A 687 -43.72 13.84 6.67
CA CYS A 687 -45.00 14.37 7.14
C CYS A 687 -45.77 15.06 6.00
N PRO A 688 -46.32 14.32 5.01
CA PRO A 688 -46.90 14.91 3.82
C PRO A 688 -48.20 15.67 4.10
N ALA A 689 -48.42 16.74 3.32
CA ALA A 689 -49.68 17.48 3.34
C ALA A 689 -50.76 16.76 2.51
N ASP A 690 -51.93 16.52 3.09
CA ASP A 690 -53.03 15.79 2.44
C ASP A 690 -54.40 16.37 2.87
N LYS A 691 -55.47 16.06 2.12
CA LYS A 691 -56.84 16.34 2.55
C LYS A 691 -57.36 15.17 3.39
N ALA A 692 -57.94 15.48 4.54
CA ALA A 692 -58.52 14.48 5.44
C ALA A 692 -59.76 15.00 6.16
N ASN A 693 -60.52 14.10 6.78
CA ASN A 693 -61.50 14.44 7.79
C ASN A 693 -60.79 14.48 9.15
N TYR A 694 -60.93 15.57 9.89
CA TYR A 694 -60.27 15.78 11.19
C TYR A 694 -61.28 16.28 12.22
N GLY A 695 -61.60 15.43 13.20
CA GLY A 695 -62.73 15.66 14.10
C GLY A 695 -64.04 15.82 13.30
N GLU A 696 -64.78 16.89 13.56
CA GLU A 696 -66.02 17.22 12.84
C GLU A 696 -65.79 17.87 11.45
N LYS A 697 -64.55 18.29 11.15
CA LYS A 697 -64.24 19.02 9.91
C LYS A 697 -63.95 18.06 8.77
N ARG A 698 -64.68 18.20 7.65
CA ARG A 698 -64.48 17.38 6.44
C ARG A 698 -63.59 18.06 5.40
N GLY A 699 -62.72 17.30 4.76
CA GLY A 699 -61.91 17.76 3.61
C GLY A 699 -60.88 18.87 3.91
N VAL A 700 -60.41 18.96 5.16
CA VAL A 700 -59.42 19.95 5.59
C VAL A 700 -57.99 19.50 5.30
N MET A 701 -57.07 20.45 5.15
CA MET A 701 -55.65 20.14 4.97
C MET A 701 -55.02 19.75 6.31
N VAL A 702 -54.33 18.61 6.30
CA VAL A 702 -53.58 18.07 7.44
C VAL A 702 -52.15 17.74 7.02
N TYR A 703 -51.23 17.71 7.98
CA TYR A 703 -49.99 16.93 7.85
C TYR A 703 -50.24 15.55 8.46
N ARG A 704 -49.78 14.49 7.78
CA ARG A 704 -49.93 13.09 8.21
C ARG A 704 -48.63 12.53 8.80
N ASN A 705 -48.72 11.36 9.44
CA ASN A 705 -47.59 10.61 10.00
C ASN A 705 -46.97 11.25 11.25
N LEU A 706 -47.71 12.13 11.93
CA LEU A 706 -47.23 12.81 13.12
C LEU A 706 -48.34 13.04 14.15
N ARG A 707 -47.93 13.01 15.42
CA ARG A 707 -48.75 13.39 16.57
C ARG A 707 -47.95 14.29 17.50
N LYS A 708 -48.64 15.07 18.35
CA LYS A 708 -47.97 15.88 19.39
C LYS A 708 -47.26 14.97 20.39
N GLY A 709 -46.10 15.40 20.87
CA GLY A 709 -45.37 14.74 21.96
C GLY A 709 -46.16 14.77 23.27
N LEU A 710 -46.01 13.73 24.10
CA LEU A 710 -46.61 13.70 25.44
C LEU A 710 -45.88 14.72 26.33
N GLY A 711 -46.58 15.75 26.82
CA GLY A 711 -46.05 16.77 27.74
C GLY A 711 -45.91 18.20 27.19
N THR A 712 -46.40 18.50 25.98
CA THR A 712 -46.22 19.81 25.31
C THR A 712 -47.34 20.83 25.59
N ASP A 713 -48.01 20.79 26.74
CA ASP A 713 -49.13 21.69 27.09
C ASP A 713 -48.70 23.11 27.50
N TYR A 714 -47.65 23.65 26.87
CA TYR A 714 -47.22 25.03 27.08
C TYR A 714 -47.08 25.73 25.74
N PHE A 715 -48.21 26.14 25.16
CA PHE A 715 -48.38 27.39 24.41
C PHE A 715 -49.87 27.52 24.10
N GLU A 716 -50.63 28.09 25.04
CA GLU A 716 -51.96 28.59 24.75
C GLU A 716 -51.86 29.69 23.67
N ARG A 717 -52.82 29.70 22.75
CA ARG A 717 -52.90 30.71 21.70
C ARG A 717 -53.09 32.08 22.34
N VAL A 718 -52.04 32.90 22.35
CA VAL A 718 -52.19 34.33 22.63
C VAL A 718 -52.99 34.94 21.48
N THR A 719 -54.17 35.45 21.82
CA THR A 719 -55.08 36.12 20.90
C THR A 719 -54.49 37.47 20.47
N GLN A 720 -54.92 37.98 19.32
CA GLN A 720 -54.44 39.26 18.77
C GLN A 720 -54.73 40.45 19.71
N GLU A 721 -55.72 40.30 20.59
CA GLU A 721 -56.10 41.23 21.67
C GLU A 721 -55.11 41.22 22.85
N GLU A 722 -54.52 40.08 23.18
CA GLU A 722 -53.51 39.95 24.25
C GLU A 722 -52.14 40.50 23.81
N TYR A 723 -51.81 40.45 22.52
CA TYR A 723 -50.58 41.04 21.97
C TYR A 723 -50.59 42.59 21.98
N THR A 724 -51.77 43.21 21.90
CA THR A 724 -51.91 44.67 21.86
C THR A 724 -52.00 45.32 23.25
N GLN A 725 -52.24 44.55 24.30
CA GLN A 725 -52.26 45.05 25.68
C GLN A 725 -50.90 44.81 26.34
N GLY A 726 -50.05 45.84 26.35
CA GLY A 726 -48.70 45.82 26.94
C GLY A 726 -48.66 45.65 28.46
N LYS A 727 -49.08 44.49 28.97
CA LYS A 727 -48.87 44.05 30.36
C LYS A 727 -48.28 42.64 30.36
N ILE A 728 -46.99 42.55 30.08
CA ILE A 728 -46.19 41.40 30.54
C ILE A 728 -45.57 41.82 31.88
N PRO A 729 -45.95 41.20 33.00
CA PRO A 729 -45.28 41.45 34.27
C PRO A 729 -43.97 40.65 34.27
N PHE A 730 -42.84 41.34 34.18
CA PHE A 730 -41.56 40.74 34.55
C PHE A 730 -41.49 40.62 36.08
N ASN A 731 -41.15 39.44 36.57
CA ASN A 731 -40.50 39.21 37.86
C ASN A 731 -39.25 38.38 37.61
#